data_AF-A0A2E5NQ42-F1
#
_entry.id   AF-A0A2E5NQ42-F1
#
_cell.length_a   1.000
_cell.length_b   1.000
_cell.length_c   1.000
_cell.angle_alpha   90.00
_cell.angle_beta   90.00
_cell.angle_gamma   90.00
#
_symmetry.space_group_name_H-M   'P 1'
#
loop_
_entity.id
_entity.type
_entity.pdbx_description
1 polymer ?
#
loop_
_entity_poly.entity_id
_entity_poly.type
_entity_poly.pdbx_seq_one_letter_code
_entity_poly.pdbx_strand_id
1 'polypeptide(L)'
;MRTRLRWLTLMLAVFALLAGACGSDGGDDSSSASSSGGSAAATTTAAPAADDAPATTAAPATTAAPATTAAPAPEEVGTAADHLGDGSLGEVRVGPGEEIQIRSLNAISGDVAFLGVPNQRGVELAIRDYGQIGGHDVTIGTGLDDLCSADGGQAAAQTIVADESVVGVIGTSCSGAAASAAPLISEAGMVMISGSNTSPSLTSDLAGTAGENYYPGYYRTAHNDLYQGAAAAGFAIEVLGVTTAAAIHDGDPYTQGLAQAFADAFESHGGTVTTFTAVNKGDTDMVPVLTEVAAGSPEMLFFPIFQPEGDFIIQQASQVAGLENTTMMAADGLLNSNFMAIPESEGLYFSGPDIRYGTNTNQSTGQTADGFLAAYNDEWGEDPAAPFWAHSYDATTLLLDAIAAASYDDGGTLVIDRAGVREYMASVTNYSGIIGLLSCDAFGDCGSQKITVIGHADSNDIAASNANVVYEYAPGGSSLGEGNLVEPAPQPKFGGTLRLSLEAETDGLNPTVNRFAVSATMMARAVFEPLATWDASLERAVPYLAESFTPVSDDLMAWDVKLRPGITFHDGTPVTSEAIVLGVERQLADPLISLATAPTLAADDPDTAAFEPVEAIDELTARFYMRRPSSDVARWLTGQLGYLVSPTWVRAAMEDPTLNQAPVGTGPFRIDSRTQDQMTRFVRNDSWWRGDVYLDAVEFYIYTDSAIAADALVVGDLEGSGTSSQDAILIQRDAGDDLVRYEWDDGEESFGMMNTSHPPFDDIRARKALTYATARQAYLDFIGQGVSRAADSFFTPESPYHNPDLVQEADSPDLATPLVAELCAEKPDYCSDGRINMEFQYSGPSVIQDRVYDILTDGWSDHFNINKDMLLQDDHITQVAFGLWDFVTWRQMGSPDPDNDVTWINCDAIGGLALNWPRFCDPARDELLYAQRASTDQEERRDLWRQINAKIRDDYTYIVFNHTMWSNAFQPTVKNLCGATSPDGVPLPCTVNGWHHIYQLWLDD
;
A
#
# COMPACT_ATOMS: atom_id res chain seq x y z
N MET A 1 12.10 -58.34 31.81
CA MET A 1 13.32 -58.93 31.20
C MET A 1 13.22 -59.04 29.67
N ARG A 2 12.17 -59.63 29.08
CA ARG A 2 12.00 -59.66 27.60
C ARG A 2 11.86 -58.27 26.93
N THR A 3 11.31 -57.27 27.62
CA THR A 3 11.15 -55.90 27.13
C THR A 3 12.48 -55.16 26.93
N ARG A 4 13.41 -55.24 27.91
CA ARG A 4 14.75 -54.63 27.81
C ARG A 4 15.60 -55.25 26.69
N LEU A 5 15.37 -56.52 26.35
CA LEU A 5 16.10 -57.18 25.26
C LEU A 5 15.67 -56.67 23.88
N ARG A 6 14.37 -56.38 23.69
CA ARG A 6 13.85 -55.77 22.44
C ARG A 6 14.41 -54.37 22.20
N TRP A 7 14.49 -53.54 23.24
CA TRP A 7 15.07 -52.19 23.13
C TRP A 7 16.56 -52.22 22.77
N LEU A 8 17.35 -53.14 23.35
CA LEU A 8 18.75 -53.32 22.95
C LEU A 8 18.89 -53.77 21.48
N THR A 9 18.00 -54.64 20.98
CA THR A 9 18.05 -55.07 19.57
C THR A 9 17.67 -53.95 18.61
N LEU A 10 16.80 -53.02 19.02
CA LEU A 10 16.42 -51.86 18.20
C LEU A 10 17.56 -50.84 18.10
N MET A 11 18.19 -50.47 19.22
CA MET A 11 19.36 -49.58 19.22
C MET A 11 20.55 -50.15 18.42
N LEU A 12 20.79 -51.46 18.50
CA LEU A 12 21.83 -52.12 17.70
C LEU A 12 21.51 -52.18 16.20
N ALA A 13 20.24 -52.07 15.79
CA ALA A 13 19.86 -52.00 14.39
C ALA A 13 20.07 -50.59 13.80
N VAL A 14 19.77 -49.53 14.58
CA VAL A 14 20.03 -48.13 14.18
C VAL A 14 21.54 -47.89 14.01
N PHE A 15 22.37 -48.35 14.95
CA PHE A 15 23.83 -48.26 14.84
C PHE A 15 24.42 -49.05 13.66
N ALA A 16 23.74 -50.09 13.16
CA ALA A 16 24.22 -50.89 12.04
C ALA A 16 23.92 -50.26 10.66
N LEU A 17 22.93 -49.37 10.58
CA LEU A 17 22.58 -48.64 9.35
C LEU A 17 23.49 -47.43 9.10
N LEU A 18 23.95 -46.76 10.16
CA LEU A 18 24.85 -45.60 10.06
C LEU A 18 26.31 -45.96 9.72
N ALA A 19 26.73 -47.22 9.85
CA ALA A 19 28.09 -47.67 9.51
C ALA A 19 28.28 -48.05 8.02
N GLY A 20 27.28 -47.81 7.16
CA GLY A 20 27.26 -48.26 5.76
C GLY A 20 27.87 -47.32 4.73
N ALA A 21 28.18 -46.07 5.08
CA ALA A 21 28.59 -45.03 4.13
C ALA A 21 29.94 -44.38 4.49
N CYS A 22 31.04 -45.14 4.42
CA CYS A 22 32.40 -44.61 4.57
C CYS A 22 33.44 -45.41 3.76
N GLY A 23 34.22 -44.70 2.92
CA GLY A 23 35.31 -45.21 2.07
C GLY A 23 34.90 -45.50 0.61
N SER A 24 35.71 -45.29 -0.43
CA SER A 24 37.02 -44.61 -0.62
C SER A 24 37.12 -44.19 -2.10
N ASP A 25 38.06 -43.39 -2.63
CA ASP A 25 39.38 -42.83 -2.25
C ASP A 25 39.41 -41.30 -2.62
N GLY A 26 40.43 -40.45 -2.46
CA GLY A 26 41.88 -40.59 -2.29
C GLY A 26 42.64 -40.22 -3.58
N GLY A 27 43.24 -39.01 -3.65
CA GLY A 27 44.03 -38.56 -4.81
C GLY A 27 44.52 -37.10 -4.74
N ASP A 28 45.84 -36.94 -4.85
CA ASP A 28 46.64 -35.71 -4.96
C ASP A 28 46.20 -34.80 -6.16
N ASP A 29 46.66 -33.54 -6.37
CA ASP A 29 47.99 -32.98 -6.11
C ASP A 29 48.04 -31.45 -6.34
N SER A 30 48.94 -30.72 -5.66
CA SER A 30 49.54 -29.42 -6.06
C SER A 30 48.63 -28.17 -6.26
N SER A 31 49.08 -26.90 -6.19
CA SER A 31 50.25 -26.28 -5.54
C SER A 31 50.09 -24.74 -5.50
N SER A 32 50.62 -24.11 -4.44
CA SER A 32 51.11 -22.71 -4.34
C SER A 32 50.74 -21.65 -5.40
N ALA A 33 50.29 -20.48 -4.92
CA ALA A 33 51.08 -19.25 -5.04
C ALA A 33 50.64 -18.18 -4.03
N SER A 34 51.61 -17.49 -3.41
CA SER A 34 51.39 -16.34 -2.53
C SER A 34 51.81 -15.04 -3.22
N SER A 35 51.01 -13.99 -3.04
CA SER A 35 51.44 -12.58 -3.06
C SER A 35 50.28 -11.74 -2.51
N SER A 36 50.33 -11.06 -1.36
CA SER A 36 51.34 -10.15 -0.78
C SER A 36 51.47 -8.81 -1.51
N GLY A 37 50.77 -7.80 -0.99
CA GLY A 37 50.86 -6.39 -1.41
C GLY A 37 49.46 -5.77 -1.57
N GLY A 38 49.12 -4.66 -0.93
CA GLY A 38 49.86 -3.92 0.08
C GLY A 38 49.03 -2.73 0.59
N SER A 39 48.92 -2.58 1.91
CA SER A 39 48.17 -1.48 2.53
C SER A 39 48.78 -0.11 2.17
N ALA A 40 47.93 0.80 1.72
CA ALA A 40 48.23 2.23 1.58
C ALA A 40 47.02 3.05 2.03
N ALA A 41 46.97 3.37 3.32
CA ALA A 41 46.02 4.34 3.85
C ALA A 41 46.38 5.75 3.36
N ALA A 42 45.38 6.52 2.92
CA ALA A 42 45.55 7.93 2.57
C ALA A 42 44.30 8.78 2.88
N THR A 43 44.32 9.37 4.09
CA THR A 43 43.81 10.72 4.38
C THR A 43 42.40 11.12 3.93
N THR A 44 41.48 11.11 4.89
CA THR A 44 40.34 12.03 4.93
C THR A 44 40.82 13.49 4.96
N THR A 45 40.24 14.33 4.09
CA THR A 45 40.42 15.80 4.15
C THR A 45 39.07 16.48 4.29
N ALA A 46 38.77 16.95 5.50
CA ALA A 46 37.65 17.86 5.75
C ALA A 46 37.97 19.26 5.18
N ALA A 47 36.97 19.88 4.57
CA ALA A 47 36.96 21.28 4.11
C ALA A 47 35.61 21.92 4.48
N PRO A 48 35.52 23.26 4.61
CA PRO A 48 34.78 23.84 5.74
C PRO A 48 33.41 24.41 5.39
N ALA A 49 32.65 24.73 6.44
CA ALA A 49 31.44 25.53 6.39
C ALA A 49 31.67 26.90 5.74
N ALA A 50 30.65 27.40 5.04
CA ALA A 50 30.58 28.74 4.50
C ALA A 50 29.22 29.37 4.83
N ASP A 51 29.22 30.28 5.79
CA ASP A 51 28.18 31.30 5.92
C ASP A 51 28.30 32.32 4.77
N ASP A 52 27.17 32.74 4.20
CA ASP A 52 26.78 34.14 3.96
C ASP A 52 25.71 34.23 2.85
N ALA A 53 24.44 34.28 3.26
CA ALA A 53 23.33 34.64 2.36
C ALA A 53 23.26 36.17 2.18
N PRO A 54 23.14 36.70 0.94
CA PRO A 54 23.01 38.13 0.72
C PRO A 54 21.61 38.64 1.05
N ALA A 55 21.55 39.85 1.63
CA ALA A 55 20.35 40.44 2.21
C ALA A 55 19.18 40.65 1.24
N THR A 56 17.97 40.40 1.75
CA THR A 56 16.69 40.72 1.11
C THR A 56 16.51 42.21 0.86
N THR A 57 16.23 42.59 -0.40
CA THR A 57 15.77 43.94 -0.76
C THR A 57 14.24 44.01 -0.69
N ALA A 58 13.73 45.00 0.04
CA ALA A 58 12.31 45.10 0.40
C ALA A 58 11.35 45.29 -0.79
N ALA A 59 10.24 44.56 -0.75
CA ALA A 59 9.05 44.83 -1.57
C ALA A 59 8.37 46.16 -1.17
N PRO A 60 7.67 46.84 -2.10
CA PRO A 60 6.88 48.02 -1.76
C PRO A 60 5.68 47.63 -0.89
N ALA A 61 5.33 48.50 0.06
CA ALA A 61 4.30 48.23 1.06
C ALA A 61 2.92 47.97 0.43
N THR A 62 2.36 46.80 0.72
CA THR A 62 0.93 46.51 0.54
C THR A 62 0.11 47.44 1.43
N THR A 63 -0.85 48.14 0.82
CA THR A 63 -1.88 48.88 1.56
C THR A 63 -2.73 47.91 2.37
N ALA A 64 -2.85 48.16 3.67
CA ALA A 64 -3.65 47.32 4.57
C ALA A 64 -5.11 47.22 4.11
N ALA A 65 -5.66 46.00 4.20
CA ALA A 65 -7.08 45.75 3.97
C ALA A 65 -7.96 46.55 4.95
N PRO A 66 -9.19 46.95 4.57
CA PRO A 66 -10.14 47.56 5.49
C PRO A 66 -10.48 46.60 6.64
N ALA A 67 -10.78 47.15 7.81
CA ALA A 67 -11.23 46.36 8.95
C ALA A 67 -12.58 45.69 8.65
N THR A 68 -12.78 44.49 9.21
CA THR A 68 -14.01 43.70 9.14
C THR A 68 -15.23 44.48 9.64
N THR A 69 -16.02 45.00 8.69
CA THR A 69 -17.42 45.34 8.92
C THR A 69 -18.23 44.05 8.99
N ALA A 70 -19.16 43.96 9.95
CA ALA A 70 -20.16 42.90 9.94
C ALA A 70 -21.01 42.97 8.65
N ALA A 71 -21.50 41.81 8.19
CA ALA A 71 -22.34 41.73 7.01
C ALA A 71 -23.51 42.73 7.08
N PRO A 72 -23.82 43.44 5.97
CA PRO A 72 -25.02 44.26 5.92
C PRO A 72 -26.25 43.37 6.12
N ALA A 73 -27.28 43.89 6.79
CA ALA A 73 -28.59 43.27 6.71
C ALA A 73 -29.10 43.37 5.26
N PRO A 74 -29.88 42.37 4.75
CA PRO A 74 -30.47 42.46 3.42
C PRO A 74 -31.19 43.79 3.23
N GLU A 75 -30.99 44.46 2.09
CA GLU A 75 -31.60 45.76 1.85
C GLU A 75 -33.14 45.65 1.87
N GLU A 76 -33.80 46.59 2.56
CA GLU A 76 -35.24 46.75 2.39
C GLU A 76 -35.50 47.14 0.93
N VAL A 77 -36.38 46.38 0.27
CA VAL A 77 -36.71 46.56 -1.15
C VAL A 77 -37.06 48.03 -1.43
N GLY A 78 -36.46 48.58 -2.48
CA GLY A 78 -36.58 50.00 -2.83
C GLY A 78 -38.03 50.45 -3.07
N THR A 79 -38.25 51.76 -3.02
CA THR A 79 -39.53 52.31 -3.49
C THR A 79 -39.60 52.19 -5.01
N ALA A 80 -40.81 52.23 -5.59
CA ALA A 80 -41.01 52.12 -7.04
C ALA A 80 -40.26 53.19 -7.88
N ALA A 81 -39.64 54.19 -7.26
CA ALA A 81 -38.79 55.19 -7.93
C ALA A 81 -37.28 54.84 -7.95
N ASP A 82 -36.85 53.81 -7.23
CA ASP A 82 -35.44 53.50 -6.92
C ASP A 82 -34.96 52.12 -7.44
N HIS A 83 -35.83 51.30 -8.04
CA HIS A 83 -35.49 49.99 -8.61
C HIS A 83 -34.76 50.08 -9.97
N LEU A 84 -34.00 49.05 -10.32
CA LEU A 84 -33.39 48.90 -11.65
C LEU A 84 -34.41 48.40 -12.69
N GLY A 85 -34.21 48.77 -13.96
CA GLY A 85 -35.07 48.38 -15.08
C GLY A 85 -36.01 49.46 -15.64
N ASP A 86 -36.63 49.15 -16.79
CA ASP A 86 -37.55 50.01 -17.54
C ASP A 86 -38.84 49.30 -18.01
N GLY A 87 -39.05 48.06 -17.56
CA GLY A 87 -40.15 47.16 -17.91
C GLY A 87 -40.04 46.52 -19.30
N SER A 88 -38.97 46.78 -20.08
CA SER A 88 -38.89 46.36 -21.48
C SER A 88 -38.87 44.83 -21.72
N LEU A 89 -38.49 44.05 -20.71
CA LEU A 89 -38.44 42.58 -20.74
C LEU A 89 -39.55 41.91 -19.88
N GLY A 90 -40.49 42.72 -19.36
CA GLY A 90 -41.61 42.26 -18.54
C GLY A 90 -41.31 42.18 -17.04
N GLU A 91 -42.39 42.34 -16.26
CA GLU A 91 -42.38 42.26 -14.80
C GLU A 91 -42.91 40.89 -14.33
N VAL A 92 -42.27 40.28 -13.33
CA VAL A 92 -42.84 39.19 -12.53
C VAL A 92 -43.50 39.78 -11.29
N ARG A 93 -44.70 39.29 -10.92
CA ARG A 93 -45.44 39.73 -9.73
C ARG A 93 -45.66 38.57 -8.78
N VAL A 94 -45.18 38.72 -7.54
CA VAL A 94 -45.25 37.70 -6.48
C VAL A 94 -46.16 38.22 -5.36
N GLY A 95 -47.31 37.57 -5.18
CA GLY A 95 -48.34 37.98 -4.22
C GLY A 95 -48.05 37.52 -2.79
N PRO A 96 -48.77 38.04 -1.77
CA PRO A 96 -48.49 37.74 -0.37
C PRO A 96 -48.48 36.24 -0.05
N GLY A 97 -47.31 35.70 0.33
CA GLY A 97 -47.12 34.29 0.64
C GLY A 97 -46.92 33.37 -0.58
N GLU A 98 -46.71 33.94 -1.76
CA GLU A 98 -46.15 33.24 -2.93
C GLU A 98 -44.61 33.33 -2.91
N GLU A 99 -43.95 32.34 -3.50
CA GLU A 99 -42.48 32.22 -3.55
C GLU A 99 -41.92 32.75 -4.88
N ILE A 100 -40.77 33.41 -4.84
CA ILE A 100 -40.03 33.86 -6.02
C ILE A 100 -39.50 32.62 -6.76
N GLN A 101 -39.83 32.50 -8.04
CA GLN A 101 -39.45 31.36 -8.86
C GLN A 101 -38.15 31.63 -9.62
N ILE A 102 -37.11 30.86 -9.32
CA ILE A 102 -35.96 30.64 -10.22
C ILE A 102 -35.96 29.17 -10.66
N ARG A 103 -35.04 28.77 -11.56
CA ARG A 103 -34.91 27.36 -11.97
C ARG A 103 -33.46 26.90 -11.91
N SER A 104 -33.24 25.70 -11.37
CA SER A 104 -31.99 24.93 -11.56
C SER A 104 -32.12 24.12 -12.85
N LEU A 105 -31.14 24.26 -13.73
CA LEU A 105 -31.00 23.49 -14.96
C LEU A 105 -29.60 22.85 -14.96
N ASN A 106 -29.49 21.58 -14.60
CA ASN A 106 -28.21 20.88 -14.44
C ASN A 106 -28.34 19.42 -14.89
N ALA A 107 -27.22 18.75 -15.18
CA ALA A 107 -27.19 17.31 -15.46
C ALA A 107 -27.36 16.53 -14.14
N ILE A 108 -28.61 16.17 -13.80
CA ILE A 108 -28.95 15.57 -12.50
C ILE A 108 -29.28 14.07 -12.57
N SER A 109 -29.15 13.47 -13.74
CA SER A 109 -29.21 12.02 -13.93
C SER A 109 -28.25 11.53 -15.03
N GLY A 110 -28.11 10.21 -15.15
CA GLY A 110 -27.15 9.58 -16.06
C GLY A 110 -25.71 9.67 -15.56
N ASP A 111 -24.77 9.28 -16.42
CA ASP A 111 -23.36 9.06 -16.05
C ASP A 111 -22.61 10.38 -15.71
N VAL A 112 -23.15 11.51 -16.16
CA VAL A 112 -22.67 12.88 -15.90
C VAL A 112 -23.25 13.53 -14.63
N ALA A 113 -24.09 12.81 -13.87
CA ALA A 113 -24.74 13.35 -12.67
C ALA A 113 -23.76 13.81 -11.56
N PHE A 114 -22.52 13.30 -11.58
CA PHE A 114 -21.45 13.72 -10.67
C PHE A 114 -21.15 15.23 -10.75
N LEU A 115 -21.43 15.86 -11.90
CA LEU A 115 -21.23 17.29 -12.12
C LEU A 115 -22.44 18.14 -11.71
N GLY A 116 -23.65 17.75 -12.14
CA GLY A 116 -24.84 18.59 -11.94
C GLY A 116 -25.51 18.47 -10.57
N VAL A 117 -25.35 17.34 -9.87
CA VAL A 117 -25.91 17.18 -8.51
C VAL A 117 -25.21 18.12 -7.50
N PRO A 118 -23.86 18.20 -7.42
CA PRO A 118 -23.18 19.19 -6.58
C PRO A 118 -23.54 20.63 -6.94
N ASN A 119 -23.67 20.95 -8.23
CA ASN A 119 -24.07 22.29 -8.68
C ASN A 119 -25.46 22.66 -8.17
N GLN A 120 -26.47 21.79 -8.34
CA GLN A 120 -27.83 22.06 -7.85
C GLN A 120 -27.86 22.20 -6.31
N ARG A 121 -27.17 21.33 -5.58
CA ARG A 121 -27.03 21.44 -4.11
C ARG A 121 -26.38 22.77 -3.71
N GLY A 122 -25.44 23.28 -4.52
CA GLY A 122 -24.88 24.62 -4.40
C GLY A 122 -25.93 25.74 -4.50
N VAL A 123 -26.86 25.63 -5.45
CA VAL A 123 -28.01 26.55 -5.58
C VAL A 123 -28.95 26.47 -4.37
N GLU A 124 -29.26 25.26 -3.91
CA GLU A 124 -30.12 25.02 -2.75
C GLU A 124 -29.54 25.63 -1.45
N LEU A 125 -28.23 25.47 -1.23
CA LEU A 125 -27.53 26.10 -0.11
C LEU A 125 -27.45 27.63 -0.23
N ALA A 126 -27.17 28.17 -1.42
CA ALA A 126 -27.13 29.62 -1.63
C ALA A 126 -28.48 30.30 -1.32
N ILE A 127 -29.60 29.71 -1.75
CA ILE A 127 -30.94 30.19 -1.42
C ILE A 127 -31.18 30.17 0.10
N ARG A 128 -30.81 29.05 0.77
CA ARG A 128 -31.00 28.86 2.21
C ARG A 128 -30.21 29.88 3.03
N ASP A 129 -28.96 30.14 2.63
CA ASP A 129 -28.06 31.04 3.34
C ASP A 129 -28.39 32.52 3.08
N TYR A 130 -28.91 32.87 1.90
CA TYR A 130 -29.35 34.23 1.54
C TYR A 130 -30.67 34.62 2.22
N GLY A 131 -31.65 33.71 2.23
CA GLY A 131 -32.96 33.92 2.83
C GLY A 131 -33.94 34.71 1.94
N GLN A 132 -34.85 35.46 2.58
CA GLN A 132 -36.00 36.07 1.90
C GLN A 132 -35.68 37.39 1.20
N ILE A 133 -36.18 37.55 -0.03
CA ILE A 133 -36.18 38.83 -0.76
C ILE A 133 -37.56 39.47 -0.58
N GLY A 134 -37.61 40.68 -0.01
CA GLY A 134 -38.88 41.40 0.20
C GLY A 134 -39.90 40.71 1.10
N GLY A 135 -39.47 39.74 1.92
CA GLY A 135 -40.37 38.92 2.74
C GLY A 135 -40.98 37.72 2.00
N HIS A 136 -40.47 37.39 0.81
CA HIS A 136 -40.82 36.20 0.05
C HIS A 136 -39.67 35.20 0.06
N ASP A 137 -39.99 33.91 0.23
CA ASP A 137 -39.05 32.82 0.05
C ASP A 137 -38.73 32.64 -1.45
N VAL A 138 -37.56 32.08 -1.77
CA VAL A 138 -37.11 31.78 -3.14
C VAL A 138 -37.05 30.28 -3.33
N THR A 139 -37.43 29.79 -4.51
CA THR A 139 -37.40 28.35 -4.82
C THR A 139 -36.92 28.07 -6.25
N ILE A 140 -36.17 26.97 -6.42
CA ILE A 140 -35.81 26.42 -7.73
C ILE A 140 -36.94 25.62 -8.38
N GLY A 141 -38.04 25.35 -7.64
CA GLY A 141 -39.08 24.41 -8.05
C GLY A 141 -38.57 22.96 -8.08
N THR A 142 -39.05 22.17 -9.04
CA THR A 142 -38.42 20.88 -9.35
C THR A 142 -37.20 21.13 -10.25
N GLY A 143 -36.03 20.62 -9.86
CA GLY A 143 -34.82 20.67 -10.70
C GLY A 143 -35.06 20.09 -12.09
N LEU A 144 -34.53 20.75 -13.11
CA LEU A 144 -34.67 20.36 -14.51
C LEU A 144 -33.36 19.76 -15.04
N ASP A 145 -33.48 18.63 -15.73
CA ASP A 145 -32.34 17.88 -16.22
C ASP A 145 -31.94 18.32 -17.63
N ASP A 146 -30.69 18.76 -17.82
CA ASP A 146 -30.14 19.10 -19.13
C ASP A 146 -29.50 17.89 -19.86
N LEU A 147 -29.32 16.77 -19.14
CA LEU A 147 -28.71 15.52 -19.63
C LEU A 147 -27.33 15.71 -20.30
N CYS A 148 -26.60 16.79 -20.00
CA CYS A 148 -25.38 17.23 -20.67
C CYS A 148 -25.51 17.25 -22.21
N SER A 149 -26.69 17.65 -22.71
CA SER A 149 -27.05 17.50 -24.13
C SER A 149 -27.77 18.72 -24.70
N ALA A 150 -27.61 18.93 -26.02
CA ALA A 150 -28.32 19.98 -26.76
C ALA A 150 -29.85 19.80 -26.67
N ASP A 151 -30.35 18.58 -26.90
CA ASP A 151 -31.78 18.24 -26.86
C ASP A 151 -32.37 18.42 -25.44
N GLY A 152 -31.65 17.98 -24.40
CA GLY A 152 -32.05 18.13 -23.00
C GLY A 152 -32.11 19.60 -22.57
N GLY A 153 -31.03 20.36 -22.84
CA GLY A 153 -30.99 21.80 -22.61
C GLY A 153 -32.13 22.54 -23.33
N GLN A 154 -32.42 22.19 -24.59
CA GLN A 154 -33.53 22.79 -25.33
C GLN A 154 -34.90 22.44 -24.74
N ALA A 155 -35.14 21.17 -24.39
CA ALA A 155 -36.41 20.69 -23.84
C ALA A 155 -36.71 21.28 -22.45
N ALA A 156 -35.67 21.39 -21.61
CA ALA A 156 -35.78 22.05 -20.32
C ALA A 156 -36.01 23.55 -20.47
N ALA A 157 -35.27 24.25 -21.35
CA ALA A 157 -35.50 25.67 -21.63
C ALA A 157 -36.92 25.95 -22.13
N GLN A 158 -37.49 25.11 -23.02
CA GLN A 158 -38.90 25.19 -23.44
C GLN A 158 -39.88 25.07 -22.25
N THR A 159 -39.54 24.24 -21.25
CA THR A 159 -40.33 24.09 -20.03
C THR A 159 -40.23 25.33 -19.14
N ILE A 160 -39.03 25.92 -19.01
CA ILE A 160 -38.78 27.14 -18.23
C ILE A 160 -39.53 28.35 -18.82
N VAL A 161 -39.38 28.61 -20.12
CA VAL A 161 -39.98 29.81 -20.75
C VAL A 161 -41.50 29.74 -20.91
N ALA A 162 -42.10 28.57 -20.71
CA ALA A 162 -43.55 28.40 -20.64
C ALA A 162 -44.14 28.85 -19.28
N ASP A 163 -43.30 29.03 -18.26
CA ASP A 163 -43.66 29.51 -16.93
C ASP A 163 -43.30 30.99 -16.79
N GLU A 164 -44.28 31.87 -17.07
CA GLU A 164 -44.12 33.32 -17.00
C GLU A 164 -43.72 33.85 -15.60
N SER A 165 -43.81 33.01 -14.54
CA SER A 165 -43.39 33.39 -13.18
C SER A 165 -41.89 33.27 -12.92
N VAL A 166 -41.14 32.57 -13.77
CA VAL A 166 -39.69 32.38 -13.57
C VAL A 166 -38.92 33.67 -13.83
N VAL A 167 -38.06 34.08 -12.90
CA VAL A 167 -37.25 35.30 -13.03
C VAL A 167 -35.92 35.03 -13.75
N GLY A 168 -35.25 33.93 -13.40
CA GLY A 168 -33.95 33.55 -13.96
C GLY A 168 -33.59 32.07 -13.72
N VAL A 169 -32.47 31.65 -14.29
CA VAL A 169 -32.00 30.27 -14.35
C VAL A 169 -30.55 30.17 -13.89
N ILE A 170 -30.24 29.18 -13.06
CA ILE A 170 -28.87 28.76 -12.76
C ILE A 170 -28.61 27.44 -13.48
N GLY A 171 -27.58 27.40 -14.34
CA GLY A 171 -27.32 26.31 -15.28
C GLY A 171 -26.74 26.79 -16.62
N THR A 172 -26.38 25.91 -17.55
CA THR A 172 -26.42 24.43 -17.52
C THR A 172 -25.18 23.83 -16.85
N SER A 173 -25.15 22.52 -16.63
CA SER A 173 -23.91 21.79 -16.33
C SER A 173 -22.94 21.85 -17.52
N CYS A 174 -23.41 21.50 -18.72
CA CYS A 174 -22.55 21.37 -19.91
C CYS A 174 -22.75 22.50 -20.93
N SER A 175 -21.65 22.93 -21.55
CA SER A 175 -21.63 24.03 -22.53
C SER A 175 -22.51 23.76 -23.76
N GLY A 176 -22.54 22.52 -24.27
CA GLY A 176 -23.44 22.12 -25.37
C GLY A 176 -24.93 22.24 -25.06
N ALA A 177 -25.33 22.07 -23.79
CA ALA A 177 -26.71 22.30 -23.36
C ALA A 177 -27.05 23.80 -23.31
N ALA A 178 -26.13 24.65 -22.81
CA ALA A 178 -26.31 26.10 -22.78
C ALA A 178 -26.47 26.69 -24.18
N ALA A 179 -25.67 26.24 -25.16
CA ALA A 179 -25.76 26.71 -26.55
C ALA A 179 -27.19 26.53 -27.14
N SER A 180 -27.93 25.53 -26.65
CA SER A 180 -29.31 25.24 -27.08
C SER A 180 -30.39 25.88 -26.18
N ALA A 181 -30.09 26.10 -24.90
CA ALA A 181 -31.00 26.68 -23.91
C ALA A 181 -30.99 28.23 -23.90
N ALA A 182 -29.80 28.84 -23.95
CA ALA A 182 -29.57 30.28 -23.89
C ALA A 182 -30.41 31.11 -24.89
N PRO A 183 -30.58 30.74 -26.19
CA PRO A 183 -31.40 31.54 -27.10
C PRO A 183 -32.86 31.67 -26.64
N LEU A 184 -33.45 30.58 -26.12
CA LEU A 184 -34.85 30.55 -25.67
C LEU A 184 -35.03 31.38 -24.40
N ILE A 185 -34.14 31.20 -23.42
CA ILE A 185 -34.17 31.94 -22.14
C ILE A 185 -33.89 33.43 -22.38
N SER A 186 -32.98 33.75 -23.32
CA SER A 186 -32.69 35.11 -23.77
C SER A 186 -33.91 35.77 -24.43
N GLU A 187 -34.63 35.08 -25.33
CA GLU A 187 -35.83 35.62 -25.99
C GLU A 187 -36.99 35.84 -25.00
N ALA A 188 -37.09 35.02 -23.95
CA ALA A 188 -38.04 35.20 -22.85
C ALA A 188 -37.70 36.36 -21.88
N GLY A 189 -36.61 37.08 -22.11
CA GLY A 189 -36.18 38.22 -21.28
C GLY A 189 -35.48 37.84 -19.98
N MET A 190 -35.40 36.56 -19.64
CA MET A 190 -34.79 36.04 -18.40
C MET A 190 -33.26 36.14 -18.41
N VAL A 191 -32.63 35.92 -17.25
CA VAL A 191 -31.17 35.73 -17.11
C VAL A 191 -30.86 34.23 -16.93
N MET A 192 -29.74 33.79 -17.50
CA MET A 192 -29.16 32.46 -17.29
C MET A 192 -27.71 32.63 -16.80
N ILE A 193 -27.36 32.04 -15.66
CA ILE A 193 -25.99 32.07 -15.13
C ILE A 193 -25.49 30.64 -14.94
N SER A 194 -24.42 30.25 -15.63
CA SER A 194 -23.79 28.94 -15.39
C SER A 194 -22.63 29.02 -14.40
N GLY A 195 -22.64 28.11 -13.43
CA GLY A 195 -21.49 27.83 -12.57
C GLY A 195 -20.44 26.92 -13.22
N SER A 196 -20.70 26.34 -14.41
CA SER A 196 -19.93 25.20 -14.92
C SER A 196 -19.61 25.24 -16.43
N ASN A 197 -20.09 26.22 -17.19
CA ASN A 197 -19.83 26.30 -18.63
C ASN A 197 -18.59 27.15 -18.95
N THR A 198 -17.52 26.50 -19.35
CA THR A 198 -16.22 27.14 -19.62
C THR A 198 -16.02 27.60 -21.07
N SER A 199 -16.88 27.13 -22.00
CA SER A 199 -16.74 27.39 -23.44
C SER A 199 -16.78 28.88 -23.80
N PRO A 200 -15.75 29.46 -24.45
CA PRO A 200 -15.76 30.85 -24.92
C PRO A 200 -16.90 31.15 -25.90
N SER A 201 -17.45 30.13 -26.56
CA SER A 201 -18.53 30.28 -27.53
C SER A 201 -19.79 30.94 -26.94
N LEU A 202 -20.02 30.84 -25.63
CA LEU A 202 -21.21 31.33 -24.94
C LEU A 202 -21.12 32.80 -24.48
N THR A 203 -19.90 33.36 -24.41
CA THR A 203 -19.64 34.72 -23.92
C THR A 203 -18.68 35.45 -24.86
N SER A 204 -17.36 35.38 -24.62
CA SER A 204 -16.35 36.13 -25.35
C SER A 204 -15.01 35.41 -25.54
N ASP A 205 -14.27 35.86 -26.54
CA ASP A 205 -12.85 35.55 -26.74
C ASP A 205 -11.92 36.53 -26.01
N LEU A 206 -10.62 36.21 -25.95
CA LEU A 206 -9.61 37.06 -25.31
C LEU A 206 -9.40 38.43 -26.00
N ALA A 207 -9.99 38.65 -27.17
CA ALA A 207 -9.97 39.94 -27.87
C ALA A 207 -11.19 40.83 -27.53
N GLY A 208 -12.12 40.36 -26.69
CA GLY A 208 -13.34 41.08 -26.36
C GLY A 208 -14.35 41.10 -27.50
N THR A 209 -14.47 39.98 -28.23
CA THR A 209 -15.50 39.76 -29.24
C THR A 209 -16.45 38.65 -28.80
N ALA A 210 -17.72 38.76 -29.17
CA ALA A 210 -18.75 37.80 -28.78
C ALA A 210 -18.51 36.41 -29.40
N GLY A 211 -18.69 35.36 -28.59
CA GLY A 211 -18.72 33.98 -29.05
C GLY A 211 -19.92 33.70 -29.98
N GLU A 212 -19.83 32.62 -30.77
CA GLU A 212 -20.86 32.28 -31.77
C GLU A 212 -22.22 31.89 -31.17
N ASN A 213 -22.24 31.45 -29.90
CA ASN A 213 -23.42 31.08 -29.12
C ASN A 213 -23.75 32.12 -28.04
N TYR A 214 -23.22 33.35 -28.15
CA TYR A 214 -23.54 34.44 -27.22
C TYR A 214 -24.97 34.96 -27.42
N TYR A 215 -25.73 35.02 -26.32
CA TYR A 215 -27.07 35.62 -26.27
C TYR A 215 -27.20 36.59 -25.09
N PRO A 216 -27.81 37.78 -25.27
CA PRO A 216 -27.97 38.75 -24.19
C PRO A 216 -28.71 38.18 -22.97
N GLY A 217 -28.11 38.30 -21.79
CA GLY A 217 -28.66 37.74 -20.54
C GLY A 217 -28.10 36.36 -20.16
N TYR A 218 -27.21 35.79 -20.96
CA TYR A 218 -26.34 34.70 -20.54
C TYR A 218 -25.10 35.23 -19.80
N TYR A 219 -24.71 34.56 -18.72
CA TYR A 219 -23.53 34.86 -17.90
C TYR A 219 -22.88 33.56 -17.40
N ARG A 220 -21.62 33.64 -16.94
CA ARG A 220 -20.97 32.55 -16.20
C ARG A 220 -20.11 33.02 -15.03
N THR A 221 -19.97 32.16 -14.04
CA THR A 221 -18.96 32.28 -12.96
C THR A 221 -17.84 31.26 -13.10
N ALA A 222 -17.96 30.27 -13.98
CA ALA A 222 -16.86 29.41 -14.43
C ALA A 222 -15.78 30.22 -15.18
N HIS A 223 -14.55 29.71 -15.21
CA HIS A 223 -13.44 30.24 -16.01
C HIS A 223 -13.66 30.02 -17.52
N ASN A 224 -12.84 30.67 -18.35
CA ASN A 224 -12.87 30.56 -19.81
C ASN A 224 -11.84 29.52 -20.29
N ASP A 225 -12.24 28.56 -21.14
CA ASP A 225 -11.35 27.52 -21.69
C ASP A 225 -10.10 28.09 -22.38
N LEU A 226 -10.15 29.33 -22.91
CA LEU A 226 -9.00 29.99 -23.52
C LEU A 226 -7.84 30.23 -22.53
N TYR A 227 -8.15 30.41 -21.24
CA TYR A 227 -7.12 30.49 -20.20
C TYR A 227 -6.68 29.09 -19.72
N GLN A 228 -7.58 28.11 -19.70
CA GLN A 228 -7.26 26.74 -19.27
C GLN A 228 -6.41 25.99 -20.30
N GLY A 229 -6.70 26.13 -21.59
CA GLY A 229 -5.85 25.63 -22.67
C GLY A 229 -4.46 26.28 -22.66
N ALA A 230 -4.39 27.59 -22.38
CA ALA A 230 -3.13 28.29 -22.17
C ALA A 230 -2.37 27.81 -20.93
N ALA A 231 -3.06 27.49 -19.83
CA ALA A 231 -2.46 26.93 -18.62
C ALA A 231 -1.90 25.52 -18.86
N ALA A 232 -2.66 24.64 -19.54
CA ALA A 232 -2.23 23.29 -19.88
C ALA A 232 -1.04 23.30 -20.85
N ALA A 233 -1.06 24.15 -21.89
CA ALA A 233 0.06 24.32 -22.81
C ALA A 233 1.30 24.91 -22.13
N GLY A 234 1.10 25.88 -21.23
CA GLY A 234 2.18 26.46 -20.42
C GLY A 234 2.82 25.42 -19.50
N PHE A 235 2.02 24.63 -18.78
CA PHE A 235 2.51 23.53 -17.95
C PHE A 235 3.33 22.50 -18.76
N ALA A 236 2.79 22.08 -19.91
CA ALA A 236 3.44 21.14 -20.81
C ALA A 236 4.84 21.62 -21.26
N ILE A 237 4.97 22.89 -21.68
CA ILE A 237 6.22 23.43 -22.23
C ILE A 237 7.18 23.94 -21.14
N GLU A 238 6.67 24.67 -20.15
CA GLU A 238 7.49 25.37 -19.13
C GLU A 238 7.92 24.45 -17.99
N VAL A 239 7.14 23.40 -17.67
CA VAL A 239 7.38 22.53 -16.51
C VAL A 239 7.79 21.12 -16.92
N LEU A 240 7.02 20.47 -17.79
CA LEU A 240 7.36 19.11 -18.29
C LEU A 240 8.40 19.13 -19.42
N GLY A 241 8.55 20.26 -20.11
CA GLY A 241 9.48 20.40 -21.23
C GLY A 241 9.10 19.63 -22.50
N VAL A 242 7.84 19.18 -22.62
CA VAL A 242 7.38 18.42 -23.79
C VAL A 242 7.27 19.30 -25.03
N THR A 243 7.58 18.72 -26.18
CA THR A 243 7.63 19.37 -27.48
C THR A 243 6.59 18.83 -28.47
N THR A 244 6.10 17.61 -28.25
CA THR A 244 5.00 17.02 -29.02
C THR A 244 3.83 16.63 -28.12
N ALA A 245 2.61 16.91 -28.57
CA ALA A 245 1.39 16.55 -27.86
C ALA A 245 0.31 16.05 -28.83
N ALA A 246 -0.66 15.31 -28.31
CA ALA A 246 -1.89 14.95 -29.03
C ALA A 246 -3.11 15.43 -28.23
N ALA A 247 -4.25 15.58 -28.92
CA ALA A 247 -5.52 15.96 -28.28
C ALA A 247 -6.69 15.08 -28.73
N ILE A 248 -7.55 14.70 -27.77
CA ILE A 248 -8.83 13.99 -28.00
C ILE A 248 -9.99 14.84 -27.46
N HIS A 249 -11.07 14.95 -28.23
CA HIS A 249 -12.33 15.58 -27.82
C HIS A 249 -13.55 14.70 -28.15
N ASP A 250 -14.75 15.07 -27.70
CA ASP A 250 -16.02 14.39 -28.05
C ASP A 250 -16.95 15.21 -28.97
N GLY A 251 -16.61 16.48 -29.21
CA GLY A 251 -17.37 17.40 -30.07
C GLY A 251 -18.36 18.30 -29.34
N ASP A 252 -18.45 18.22 -28.01
CA ASP A 252 -19.12 19.24 -27.20
C ASP A 252 -18.39 20.60 -27.30
N PRO A 253 -19.10 21.74 -27.25
CA PRO A 253 -18.48 23.06 -27.19
C PRO A 253 -17.49 23.29 -26.04
N TYR A 254 -17.55 22.50 -24.96
CA TYR A 254 -16.47 22.41 -23.97
C TYR A 254 -15.30 21.57 -24.50
N THR A 255 -15.48 20.27 -24.75
CA THR A 255 -14.36 19.35 -25.01
C THR A 255 -13.54 19.77 -26.24
N GLN A 256 -14.22 20.12 -27.33
CA GLN A 256 -13.57 20.55 -28.57
C GLN A 256 -12.99 21.97 -28.42
N GLY A 257 -13.68 22.85 -27.68
CA GLY A 257 -13.23 24.21 -27.41
C GLY A 257 -11.93 24.25 -26.62
N LEU A 258 -11.86 23.48 -25.53
CA LEU A 258 -10.68 23.38 -24.67
C LEU A 258 -9.53 22.62 -25.35
N ALA A 259 -9.82 21.53 -26.08
CA ALA A 259 -8.81 20.83 -26.87
C ALA A 259 -8.16 21.76 -27.92
N GLN A 260 -8.97 22.57 -28.62
CA GLN A 260 -8.47 23.56 -29.58
C GLN A 260 -7.69 24.69 -28.89
N ALA A 261 -8.18 25.19 -27.75
CA ALA A 261 -7.49 26.22 -26.98
C ALA A 261 -6.10 25.77 -26.50
N PHE A 262 -5.97 24.51 -26.07
CA PHE A 262 -4.68 23.88 -25.77
C PHE A 262 -3.80 23.77 -27.02
N ALA A 263 -4.34 23.25 -28.13
CA ALA A 263 -3.60 23.09 -29.37
C ALA A 263 -3.03 24.42 -29.90
N ASP A 264 -3.87 25.44 -30.00
CA ASP A 264 -3.49 26.80 -30.45
C ASP A 264 -2.42 27.40 -29.51
N ALA A 265 -2.59 27.25 -28.20
CA ALA A 265 -1.62 27.74 -27.21
C ALA A 265 -0.28 27.01 -27.31
N PHE A 266 -0.29 25.67 -27.40
CA PHE A 266 0.90 24.82 -27.48
C PHE A 266 1.71 25.10 -28.75
N GLU A 267 1.05 25.17 -29.91
CA GLU A 267 1.70 25.54 -31.18
C GLU A 267 2.24 26.97 -31.16
N SER A 268 1.53 27.93 -30.55
CA SER A 268 2.00 29.32 -30.46
C SER A 268 3.28 29.50 -29.64
N HIS A 269 3.53 28.58 -28.70
CA HIS A 269 4.76 28.53 -27.89
C HIS A 269 5.85 27.61 -28.49
N GLY A 270 5.61 27.01 -29.66
CA GLY A 270 6.59 26.24 -30.42
C GLY A 270 6.51 24.71 -30.25
N GLY A 271 5.50 24.21 -29.53
CA GLY A 271 5.15 22.79 -29.54
C GLY A 271 4.56 22.34 -30.89
N THR A 272 4.37 21.04 -31.06
CA THR A 272 3.73 20.44 -32.25
C THR A 272 2.61 19.50 -31.83
N VAL A 273 1.39 19.74 -32.31
CA VAL A 273 0.29 18.79 -32.15
C VAL A 273 0.42 17.69 -33.20
N THR A 274 0.67 16.45 -32.77
CA THR A 274 0.90 15.30 -33.66
C THR A 274 -0.39 14.70 -34.18
N THR A 275 -1.40 14.63 -33.32
CA THR A 275 -2.74 14.10 -33.60
C THR A 275 -3.78 14.97 -32.90
N PHE A 276 -4.81 15.41 -33.62
CA PHE A 276 -6.01 16.05 -33.08
C PHE A 276 -7.21 15.28 -33.61
N THR A 277 -7.87 14.52 -32.74
CA THR A 277 -8.87 13.52 -33.13
C THR A 277 -10.04 13.48 -32.14
N ALA A 278 -11.05 12.64 -32.41
CA ALA A 278 -12.29 12.64 -31.65
C ALA A 278 -12.81 11.23 -31.35
N VAL A 279 -13.44 11.10 -30.19
CA VAL A 279 -14.32 9.97 -29.79
C VAL A 279 -15.78 10.39 -29.95
N ASN A 280 -16.70 9.42 -29.94
CA ASN A 280 -18.13 9.71 -29.86
C ASN A 280 -18.62 9.49 -28.41
N LYS A 281 -19.55 10.33 -27.95
CA LYS A 281 -20.29 10.07 -26.70
C LYS A 281 -20.98 8.70 -26.78
N GLY A 282 -20.70 7.82 -25.82
CA GLY A 282 -21.12 6.42 -25.76
C GLY A 282 -20.12 5.39 -26.31
N ASP A 283 -18.94 5.79 -26.80
CA ASP A 283 -17.89 4.84 -27.20
C ASP A 283 -17.27 4.16 -25.97
N THR A 284 -17.01 2.85 -26.07
CA THR A 284 -16.38 2.04 -25.00
C THR A 284 -15.07 1.36 -25.43
N ASP A 285 -14.70 1.49 -26.70
CA ASP A 285 -13.49 0.92 -27.31
C ASP A 285 -12.64 2.09 -27.84
N MET A 286 -11.65 2.48 -27.06
CA MET A 286 -10.74 3.59 -27.33
C MET A 286 -9.46 3.12 -28.04
N VAL A 287 -9.23 1.81 -28.16
CA VAL A 287 -8.04 1.25 -28.83
C VAL A 287 -7.85 1.84 -30.26
N PRO A 288 -8.89 2.05 -31.10
CA PRO A 288 -8.71 2.65 -32.42
C PRO A 288 -8.17 4.08 -32.38
N VAL A 289 -8.69 4.94 -31.49
CA VAL A 289 -8.25 6.34 -31.38
C VAL A 289 -6.89 6.45 -30.70
N LEU A 290 -6.64 5.64 -29.67
CA LEU A 290 -5.35 5.54 -29.01
C LEU A 290 -4.26 5.03 -29.96
N THR A 291 -4.58 4.10 -30.88
CA THR A 291 -3.65 3.65 -31.94
C THR A 291 -3.34 4.77 -32.94
N GLU A 292 -4.29 5.65 -33.27
CA GLU A 292 -4.04 6.84 -34.09
C GLU A 292 -3.12 7.84 -33.37
N VAL A 293 -3.33 8.04 -32.07
CA VAL A 293 -2.46 8.88 -31.22
C VAL A 293 -1.04 8.30 -31.14
N ALA A 294 -0.90 7.01 -30.85
CA ALA A 294 0.39 6.31 -30.74
C ALA A 294 1.22 6.41 -32.04
N ALA A 295 0.56 6.38 -33.21
CA ALA A 295 1.22 6.55 -34.50
C ALA A 295 1.83 7.95 -34.72
N GLY A 296 1.39 8.96 -33.96
CA GLY A 296 1.99 10.29 -33.88
C GLY A 296 3.16 10.41 -32.91
N SER A 297 3.36 9.40 -32.04
CA SER A 297 4.38 9.35 -30.97
C SER A 297 4.47 10.64 -30.13
N PRO A 298 3.36 11.10 -29.50
CA PRO A 298 3.36 12.28 -28.64
C PRO A 298 4.05 12.04 -27.29
N GLU A 299 4.72 13.06 -26.79
CA GLU A 299 5.24 13.09 -25.41
C GLU A 299 4.11 13.33 -24.38
N MET A 300 2.99 13.95 -24.79
CA MET A 300 1.79 14.17 -23.97
C MET A 300 0.48 13.91 -24.73
N LEU A 301 -0.55 13.35 -24.08
CA LEU A 301 -1.92 13.30 -24.58
C LEU A 301 -2.84 14.14 -23.67
N PHE A 302 -3.48 15.17 -24.24
CA PHE A 302 -4.47 16.01 -23.58
C PHE A 302 -5.91 15.59 -23.98
N PHE A 303 -6.74 15.24 -23.01
CA PHE A 303 -8.10 14.73 -23.27
C PHE A 303 -9.15 15.39 -22.36
N PRO A 304 -9.57 16.64 -22.68
CA PRO A 304 -10.61 17.35 -21.95
C PRO A 304 -12.00 16.79 -22.28
N ILE A 305 -12.32 15.60 -21.78
CA ILE A 305 -13.61 14.93 -21.99
C ILE A 305 -14.36 14.70 -20.66
N PHE A 306 -15.39 13.85 -20.66
CA PHE A 306 -16.16 13.46 -19.49
C PHE A 306 -16.09 11.94 -19.27
N GLN A 307 -16.67 11.47 -18.15
CA GLN A 307 -16.96 10.06 -17.93
C GLN A 307 -18.25 9.66 -18.68
N PRO A 308 -18.36 8.42 -19.20
CA PRO A 308 -17.42 7.30 -18.99
C PRO A 308 -16.26 7.21 -20.01
N GLU A 309 -16.21 8.07 -21.03
CA GLU A 309 -15.20 7.96 -22.09
C GLU A 309 -13.76 8.15 -21.57
N GLY A 310 -13.57 9.04 -20.58
CA GLY A 310 -12.29 9.22 -19.88
C GLY A 310 -11.76 7.93 -19.25
N ASP A 311 -12.63 7.18 -18.56
CA ASP A 311 -12.31 5.91 -17.90
C ASP A 311 -11.75 4.91 -18.92
N PHE A 312 -12.41 4.80 -20.08
CA PHE A 312 -11.98 3.91 -21.15
C PHE A 312 -10.68 4.35 -21.84
N ILE A 313 -10.39 5.65 -21.91
CA ILE A 313 -9.09 6.15 -22.41
C ILE A 313 -7.96 5.64 -21.52
N ILE A 314 -8.05 5.86 -20.20
CA ILE A 314 -6.95 5.53 -19.29
C ILE A 314 -6.79 4.02 -19.07
N GLN A 315 -7.89 3.27 -19.02
CA GLN A 315 -7.87 1.81 -18.89
C GLN A 315 -7.31 1.09 -20.14
N GLN A 316 -7.35 1.74 -21.30
CA GLN A 316 -6.94 1.13 -22.59
C GLN A 316 -5.62 1.72 -23.13
N ALA A 317 -5.16 2.88 -22.65
CA ALA A 317 -3.89 3.48 -23.07
C ALA A 317 -2.69 2.56 -22.82
N SER A 318 -2.62 1.91 -21.66
CA SER A 318 -1.57 0.93 -21.32
C SER A 318 -1.55 -0.32 -22.22
N GLN A 319 -2.64 -0.58 -22.95
CA GLN A 319 -2.78 -1.71 -23.88
C GLN A 319 -2.29 -1.38 -25.30
N VAL A 320 -1.98 -0.10 -25.58
CA VAL A 320 -1.60 0.39 -26.91
C VAL A 320 -0.10 0.70 -26.96
N ALA A 321 0.63 -0.15 -27.69
CA ALA A 321 2.06 0.00 -27.87
C ALA A 321 2.42 1.35 -28.53
N GLY A 322 3.37 2.07 -27.97
CA GLY A 322 3.77 3.42 -28.34
C GLY A 322 3.21 4.55 -27.45
N LEU A 323 2.42 4.23 -26.42
CA LEU A 323 1.94 5.19 -25.40
C LEU A 323 2.55 4.97 -24.00
N GLU A 324 3.46 4.01 -23.84
CA GLU A 324 3.98 3.56 -22.54
C GLU A 324 4.68 4.66 -21.74
N ASN A 325 5.18 5.69 -22.42
CA ASN A 325 5.85 6.86 -21.84
C ASN A 325 5.13 8.18 -22.16
N THR A 326 3.90 8.15 -22.67
CA THR A 326 3.14 9.37 -22.99
C THR A 326 2.53 9.93 -21.70
N THR A 327 2.83 11.21 -21.40
CA THR A 327 2.24 11.89 -20.24
C THR A 327 0.75 12.12 -20.47
N MET A 328 -0.09 11.61 -19.57
CA MET A 328 -1.55 11.73 -19.66
C MET A 328 -2.03 12.97 -18.92
N MET A 329 -2.82 13.81 -19.60
CA MET A 329 -3.37 15.04 -19.01
C MET A 329 -4.87 15.20 -19.32
N ALA A 330 -5.65 15.32 -18.25
CA ALA A 330 -7.08 15.57 -18.30
C ALA A 330 -7.42 17.04 -17.95
N ALA A 331 -8.71 17.36 -17.97
CA ALA A 331 -9.25 18.66 -17.59
C ALA A 331 -10.36 18.53 -16.54
N ASP A 332 -11.02 19.64 -16.21
CA ASP A 332 -12.02 19.73 -15.15
C ASP A 332 -13.24 18.81 -15.32
N GLY A 333 -13.59 18.43 -16.54
CA GLY A 333 -14.60 17.38 -16.82
C GLY A 333 -14.26 15.99 -16.24
N LEU A 334 -12.99 15.71 -15.92
CA LEU A 334 -12.52 14.50 -15.23
C LEU A 334 -11.86 14.80 -13.87
N LEU A 335 -11.79 16.06 -13.44
CA LEU A 335 -11.35 16.45 -12.10
C LEU A 335 -12.48 16.17 -11.09
N ASN A 336 -12.72 14.88 -10.83
CA ASN A 336 -13.80 14.44 -9.97
C ASN A 336 -13.42 13.17 -9.18
N SER A 337 -14.08 12.96 -8.03
CA SER A 337 -13.75 11.88 -7.10
C SER A 337 -13.96 10.46 -7.63
N ASN A 338 -14.81 10.27 -8.64
CA ASN A 338 -15.07 8.94 -9.20
C ASN A 338 -13.98 8.54 -10.21
N PHE A 339 -13.55 9.49 -11.05
CA PHE A 339 -12.46 9.26 -12.00
C PHE A 339 -11.11 9.10 -11.29
N MET A 340 -10.81 9.97 -10.32
CA MET A 340 -9.58 9.93 -9.52
C MET A 340 -9.52 8.77 -8.51
N ALA A 341 -10.57 7.95 -8.41
CA ALA A 341 -10.56 6.69 -7.65
C ALA A 341 -10.14 5.49 -8.52
N ILE A 342 -9.88 5.69 -9.82
CA ILE A 342 -9.43 4.63 -10.73
C ILE A 342 -7.90 4.51 -10.62
N PRO A 343 -7.33 3.32 -10.29
CA PRO A 343 -5.87 3.17 -10.12
C PRO A 343 -5.07 3.56 -11.37
N GLU A 344 -5.59 3.29 -12.57
CA GLU A 344 -4.96 3.66 -13.84
C GLU A 344 -5.00 5.19 -14.12
N SER A 345 -5.59 6.00 -13.24
CA SER A 345 -5.50 7.46 -13.26
C SER A 345 -4.33 8.02 -12.44
N GLU A 346 -3.60 7.18 -11.69
CA GLU A 346 -2.40 7.60 -10.95
C GLU A 346 -1.28 8.07 -11.90
N GLY A 347 -0.67 9.21 -11.58
CA GLY A 347 0.34 9.88 -12.40
C GLY A 347 -0.23 10.81 -13.47
N LEU A 348 -1.55 11.01 -13.53
CA LEU A 348 -2.17 12.01 -14.42
C LEU A 348 -2.03 13.44 -13.88
N TYR A 349 -2.04 14.38 -14.82
CA TYR A 349 -2.21 15.80 -14.56
C TYR A 349 -3.64 16.27 -14.89
N PHE A 350 -4.19 17.17 -14.09
CA PHE A 350 -5.54 17.73 -14.31
C PHE A 350 -5.47 19.25 -14.35
N SER A 351 -5.93 19.88 -15.43
CA SER A 351 -6.14 21.33 -15.50
C SER A 351 -7.57 21.69 -15.10
N GLY A 352 -7.75 22.67 -14.21
CA GLY A 352 -9.08 23.07 -13.74
C GLY A 352 -9.10 24.34 -12.89
N PRO A 353 -10.26 24.71 -12.32
CA PRO A 353 -10.38 25.89 -11.48
C PRO A 353 -9.59 25.73 -10.17
N ASP A 354 -9.06 26.84 -9.64
CA ASP A 354 -8.37 26.81 -8.34
C ASP A 354 -9.37 26.65 -7.18
N ILE A 355 -9.43 25.45 -6.63
CA ILE A 355 -10.28 25.09 -5.49
C ILE A 355 -9.76 25.59 -4.12
N ARG A 356 -8.59 26.24 -4.06
CA ARG A 356 -8.02 26.78 -2.82
C ARG A 356 -8.59 28.17 -2.53
N TYR A 357 -9.87 28.23 -2.20
CA TYR A 357 -10.63 29.45 -1.94
C TYR A 357 -10.13 30.27 -0.72
N GLY A 358 -9.31 29.66 0.16
CA GLY A 358 -8.69 30.35 1.29
C GLY A 358 -9.72 31.02 2.21
N THR A 359 -9.48 32.27 2.61
CA THR A 359 -10.40 33.04 3.46
C THR A 359 -11.38 33.90 2.65
N ASN A 360 -11.68 33.54 1.40
CA ASN A 360 -12.70 34.23 0.62
C ASN A 360 -14.07 34.13 1.32
N THR A 361 -14.92 35.13 1.10
CA THR A 361 -16.23 35.20 1.74
C THR A 361 -17.22 35.81 0.75
N ASN A 362 -18.36 35.14 0.57
CA ASN A 362 -19.47 35.68 -0.20
C ASN A 362 -20.05 36.91 0.52
N GLN A 363 -20.09 38.06 -0.15
CA GLN A 363 -20.47 39.34 0.47
C GLN A 363 -21.93 39.39 0.95
N SER A 364 -22.81 38.61 0.33
CA SER A 364 -24.26 38.69 0.54
C SER A 364 -24.75 37.69 1.60
N THR A 365 -24.11 36.52 1.70
CA THR A 365 -24.43 35.52 2.73
C THR A 365 -23.43 35.48 3.90
N GLY A 366 -22.22 36.00 3.73
CA GLY A 366 -21.13 35.85 4.69
C GLY A 366 -20.51 34.45 4.73
N GLN A 367 -20.87 33.57 3.80
CA GLN A 367 -20.42 32.18 3.73
C GLN A 367 -18.98 32.05 3.23
N THR A 368 -18.25 31.05 3.73
CA THR A 368 -16.90 30.65 3.27
C THR A 368 -16.93 29.26 2.63
N ALA A 369 -15.87 28.88 1.91
CA ALA A 369 -15.75 27.53 1.37
C ALA A 369 -15.86 26.44 2.46
N ASP A 370 -15.11 26.58 3.57
CA ASP A 370 -15.17 25.65 4.71
C ASP A 370 -16.57 25.55 5.30
N GLY A 371 -17.27 26.69 5.43
CA GLY A 371 -18.63 26.75 5.95
C GLY A 371 -19.67 26.10 5.03
N PHE A 372 -19.49 26.25 3.70
CA PHE A 372 -20.28 25.54 2.70
C PHE A 372 -20.03 24.03 2.78
N LEU A 373 -18.76 23.59 2.77
CA LEU A 373 -18.40 22.17 2.74
C LEU A 373 -18.92 21.43 3.98
N ALA A 374 -18.78 22.04 5.16
CA ALA A 374 -19.38 21.51 6.39
C ALA A 374 -20.92 21.39 6.28
N ALA A 375 -21.59 22.43 5.76
CA ALA A 375 -23.04 22.43 5.61
C ALA A 375 -23.55 21.46 4.52
N TYR A 376 -22.73 21.14 3.53
CA TYR A 376 -23.00 20.15 2.48
C TYR A 376 -22.84 18.73 3.03
N ASN A 377 -21.74 18.46 3.73
CA ASN A 377 -21.47 17.17 4.35
C ASN A 377 -22.51 16.84 5.46
N ASP A 378 -22.89 17.82 6.27
CA ASP A 378 -23.95 17.67 7.31
C ASP A 378 -25.32 17.25 6.73
N GLU A 379 -25.66 17.69 5.50
CA GLU A 379 -26.96 17.41 4.86
C GLU A 379 -26.95 16.11 4.04
N TRP A 380 -25.85 15.82 3.32
CA TRP A 380 -25.78 14.72 2.35
C TRP A 380 -24.82 13.57 2.72
N GLY A 381 -23.96 13.73 3.72
CA GLY A 381 -23.04 12.70 4.23
C GLY A 381 -21.84 12.40 3.33
N GLU A 382 -21.58 13.27 2.36
CA GLU A 382 -20.52 13.17 1.33
C GLU A 382 -20.02 14.57 0.98
N ASP A 383 -18.82 14.68 0.43
CA ASP A 383 -18.29 15.95 -0.10
C ASP A 383 -18.69 16.13 -1.58
N PRO A 384 -18.64 17.37 -2.13
CA PRO A 384 -18.90 17.61 -3.55
C PRO A 384 -17.92 16.86 -4.47
N ALA A 385 -18.43 15.98 -5.33
CA ALA A 385 -17.61 15.13 -6.20
C ALA A 385 -16.80 15.90 -7.28
N ALA A 386 -17.20 17.12 -7.64
CA ALA A 386 -16.62 17.93 -8.72
C ALA A 386 -16.55 19.43 -8.31
N PRO A 387 -15.62 20.24 -8.86
CA PRO A 387 -15.22 21.53 -8.27
C PRO A 387 -16.22 22.70 -8.44
N PHE A 388 -17.19 22.60 -9.35
CA PHE A 388 -18.04 23.74 -9.75
C PHE A 388 -19.18 24.11 -8.77
N TRP A 389 -19.26 23.46 -7.60
CA TRP A 389 -20.24 23.80 -6.55
C TRP A 389 -20.12 25.26 -6.07
N ALA A 390 -18.89 25.75 -5.88
CA ALA A 390 -18.64 27.11 -5.37
C ALA A 390 -19.03 28.17 -6.40
N HIS A 391 -18.71 27.90 -7.67
CA HIS A 391 -19.11 28.74 -8.80
C HIS A 391 -20.64 28.81 -8.92
N SER A 392 -21.35 27.69 -8.69
CA SER A 392 -22.80 27.61 -8.69
C SER A 392 -23.44 28.35 -7.50
N TYR A 393 -22.81 28.30 -6.31
CA TYR A 393 -23.22 29.09 -5.15
C TYR A 393 -23.12 30.59 -5.44
N ASP A 394 -21.96 31.07 -5.89
CA ASP A 394 -21.75 32.50 -6.18
C ASP A 394 -22.65 32.99 -7.32
N ALA A 395 -22.82 32.19 -8.39
CA ALA A 395 -23.78 32.47 -9.47
C ALA A 395 -25.22 32.64 -8.95
N THR A 396 -25.62 31.81 -7.98
CA THR A 396 -26.94 31.92 -7.35
C THR A 396 -27.05 33.20 -6.54
N THR A 397 -26.07 33.53 -5.69
CA THR A 397 -26.11 34.78 -4.91
C THR A 397 -26.13 36.04 -5.77
N LEU A 398 -25.40 36.07 -6.90
CA LEU A 398 -25.46 37.14 -7.89
C LEU A 398 -26.86 37.30 -8.50
N LEU A 399 -27.55 36.19 -8.82
CA LEU A 399 -28.92 36.24 -9.29
C LEU A 399 -29.89 36.75 -8.21
N LEU A 400 -29.70 36.35 -6.95
CA LEU A 400 -30.54 36.81 -5.83
C LEU A 400 -30.38 38.31 -5.55
N ASP A 401 -29.14 38.83 -5.58
CA ASP A 401 -28.89 40.28 -5.50
C ASP A 401 -29.46 41.04 -6.70
N ALA A 402 -29.33 40.50 -7.91
CA ALA A 402 -29.91 41.09 -9.12
C ALA A 402 -31.45 41.16 -9.04
N ILE A 403 -32.08 40.12 -8.47
CA ILE A 403 -33.53 40.09 -8.19
C ILE A 403 -33.89 41.17 -7.15
N ALA A 404 -33.16 41.25 -6.04
CA ALA A 404 -33.42 42.23 -4.99
C ALA A 404 -33.31 43.68 -5.50
N ALA A 405 -32.26 44.00 -6.27
CA ALA A 405 -32.04 45.33 -6.85
C ALA A 405 -33.05 45.71 -7.95
N ALA A 406 -33.62 44.72 -8.64
CA ALA A 406 -34.66 44.91 -9.65
C ALA A 406 -36.10 44.85 -9.09
N SER A 407 -36.25 44.80 -7.76
CA SER A 407 -37.55 44.63 -7.10
C SER A 407 -38.10 45.92 -6.47
N TYR A 408 -39.42 46.01 -6.33
CA TYR A 408 -40.12 46.98 -5.48
C TYR A 408 -41.44 46.43 -4.92
N ASP A 409 -41.93 46.97 -3.79
CA ASP A 409 -43.27 46.63 -3.27
C ASP A 409 -44.38 47.48 -3.92
N ASP A 410 -45.39 46.80 -4.48
CA ASP A 410 -46.65 47.39 -4.96
C ASP A 410 -47.82 46.96 -4.05
N GLY A 411 -47.76 47.36 -2.78
CA GLY A 411 -48.86 47.18 -1.81
C GLY A 411 -48.97 45.76 -1.25
N GLY A 412 -47.83 45.14 -0.94
CA GLY A 412 -47.73 43.75 -0.51
C GLY A 412 -47.60 42.74 -1.66
N THR A 413 -47.34 43.22 -2.88
CA THR A 413 -46.99 42.37 -4.04
C THR A 413 -45.60 42.80 -4.48
N LEU A 414 -44.63 41.88 -4.43
CA LEU A 414 -43.29 42.14 -4.94
C LEU A 414 -43.34 42.16 -6.47
N VAL A 415 -42.86 43.24 -7.08
CA VAL A 415 -42.73 43.38 -8.53
C VAL A 415 -41.25 43.32 -8.88
N ILE A 416 -40.87 42.46 -9.82
CA ILE A 416 -39.48 42.17 -10.20
C ILE A 416 -39.31 42.44 -11.70
N ASP A 417 -38.45 43.39 -12.09
CA ASP A 417 -38.22 43.72 -13.50
C ASP A 417 -37.08 42.90 -14.12
N ARG A 418 -37.37 42.07 -15.13
CA ARG A 418 -36.35 41.28 -15.84
C ARG A 418 -35.30 42.15 -16.55
N ALA A 419 -35.65 43.36 -16.98
CA ALA A 419 -34.69 44.32 -17.54
C ALA A 419 -33.72 44.81 -16.45
N GLY A 420 -34.22 45.05 -15.23
CA GLY A 420 -33.41 45.39 -14.06
C GLY A 420 -32.44 44.29 -13.64
N VAL A 421 -32.88 43.02 -13.67
CA VAL A 421 -32.01 41.86 -13.39
C VAL A 421 -30.85 41.79 -14.40
N ARG A 422 -31.10 42.05 -15.70
CA ARG A 422 -30.04 42.15 -16.71
C ARG A 422 -29.14 43.36 -16.53
N GLU A 423 -29.70 44.52 -16.16
CA GLU A 423 -28.96 45.76 -15.89
C GLU A 423 -27.99 45.58 -14.72
N TYR A 424 -28.44 44.94 -13.62
CA TYR A 424 -27.59 44.62 -12.49
C TYR A 424 -26.41 43.74 -12.92
N MET A 425 -26.67 42.61 -13.58
CA MET A 425 -25.64 41.65 -13.99
C MET A 425 -24.59 42.28 -14.92
N ALA A 426 -25.00 43.15 -15.84
CA ALA A 426 -24.09 43.90 -16.71
C ALA A 426 -23.25 44.98 -15.99
N SER A 427 -23.53 45.24 -14.71
CA SER A 427 -22.83 46.23 -13.87
C SER A 427 -21.92 45.60 -12.79
N VAL A 428 -21.92 44.27 -12.65
CA VAL A 428 -21.16 43.53 -11.63
C VAL A 428 -19.66 43.77 -11.80
N THR A 429 -19.04 44.41 -10.80
CA THR A 429 -17.58 44.60 -10.73
C THR A 429 -17.08 44.42 -9.31
N ASN A 430 -15.99 43.68 -9.14
CA ASN A 430 -15.34 43.36 -7.85
C ASN A 430 -16.31 42.79 -6.78
N TYR A 431 -17.30 41.99 -7.19
CA TYR A 431 -18.18 41.27 -6.28
C TYR A 431 -17.37 40.21 -5.52
N SER A 432 -17.46 40.19 -4.19
CA SER A 432 -16.73 39.20 -3.37
C SER A 432 -17.54 37.91 -3.25
N GLY A 433 -17.13 36.86 -3.95
CA GLY A 433 -17.66 35.51 -3.83
C GLY A 433 -16.74 34.57 -3.03
N ILE A 434 -17.14 33.30 -2.90
CA ILE A 434 -16.28 32.19 -2.46
C ILE A 434 -15.13 31.98 -3.45
N ILE A 435 -15.39 32.02 -4.76
CA ILE A 435 -14.39 31.80 -5.81
C ILE A 435 -13.45 33.00 -6.07
N GLY A 436 -13.62 34.08 -5.30
CA GLY A 436 -12.80 35.30 -5.38
C GLY A 436 -13.59 36.52 -5.86
N LEU A 437 -12.89 37.46 -6.50
CA LEU A 437 -13.51 38.69 -7.03
C LEU A 437 -14.07 38.47 -8.43
N LEU A 438 -15.39 38.70 -8.59
CA LEU A 438 -16.11 38.54 -9.85
C LEU A 438 -16.39 39.89 -10.50
N SER A 439 -16.20 39.97 -11.81
CA SER A 439 -16.48 41.16 -12.62
C SER A 439 -16.91 40.71 -14.01
N CYS A 440 -18.15 41.04 -14.41
CA CYS A 440 -18.69 40.63 -15.70
C CYS A 440 -18.16 41.53 -16.83
N ASP A 441 -17.74 40.92 -17.94
CA ASP A 441 -17.48 41.64 -19.18
C ASP A 441 -18.78 41.98 -19.94
N ALA A 442 -18.66 42.62 -21.11
CA ALA A 442 -19.81 43.05 -21.91
C ALA A 442 -20.60 41.90 -22.58
N PHE A 443 -20.14 40.65 -22.41
CA PHE A 443 -20.70 39.43 -23.00
C PHE A 443 -21.03 38.37 -21.95
N GLY A 444 -20.88 38.68 -20.66
CA GLY A 444 -21.29 37.85 -19.53
C GLY A 444 -20.20 36.91 -18.98
N ASP A 445 -18.93 37.07 -19.36
CA ASP A 445 -17.84 36.35 -18.70
C ASP A 445 -17.51 37.04 -17.37
N CYS A 446 -17.89 36.44 -16.23
CA CYS A 446 -17.70 37.01 -14.89
C CYS A 446 -16.68 36.26 -14.03
N GLY A 447 -16.21 35.09 -14.49
CA GLY A 447 -15.49 34.10 -13.69
C GLY A 447 -14.10 34.52 -13.24
N SER A 448 -13.64 33.89 -12.15
CA SER A 448 -12.23 33.92 -11.75
C SER A 448 -11.43 33.14 -12.79
N GLN A 449 -10.55 33.83 -13.52
CA GLN A 449 -9.77 33.24 -14.61
C GLN A 449 -8.46 32.58 -14.11
N LYS A 450 -8.44 32.14 -12.84
CA LYS A 450 -7.30 31.44 -12.25
C LYS A 450 -7.44 29.94 -12.49
N ILE A 451 -6.44 29.36 -13.13
CA ILE A 451 -6.36 27.93 -13.45
C ILE A 451 -5.21 27.32 -12.67
N THR A 452 -5.42 26.10 -12.17
CA THR A 452 -4.38 25.26 -11.58
C THR A 452 -4.21 23.99 -12.39
N VAL A 453 -2.98 23.46 -12.40
CA VAL A 453 -2.72 22.06 -12.73
C VAL A 453 -2.34 21.33 -11.46
N ILE A 454 -3.02 20.22 -11.16
CA ILE A 454 -2.66 19.29 -10.08
C ILE A 454 -2.00 18.04 -10.65
N GLY A 455 -1.13 17.40 -9.86
CA GLY A 455 -0.62 16.05 -10.13
C GLY A 455 -1.29 15.02 -9.21
N HIS A 456 -1.93 14.01 -9.78
CA HIS A 456 -2.59 12.95 -9.03
C HIS A 456 -1.63 11.79 -8.75
N ALA A 457 -1.42 11.44 -7.47
CA ALA A 457 -0.37 10.51 -7.05
C ALA A 457 -0.87 9.18 -6.47
N ASP A 458 -2.07 9.16 -5.89
CA ASP A 458 -2.64 8.01 -5.18
C ASP A 458 -4.17 8.03 -5.34
N SER A 459 -4.74 6.98 -5.93
CA SER A 459 -6.19 6.80 -6.12
C SER A 459 -6.97 6.65 -4.80
N ASN A 460 -6.26 6.40 -3.69
CA ASN A 460 -6.81 6.29 -2.34
C ASN A 460 -6.74 7.62 -1.56
N ASP A 461 -5.97 8.62 -2.03
CA ASP A 461 -5.88 9.96 -1.42
C ASP A 461 -6.10 11.09 -2.45
N ILE A 462 -7.37 11.22 -2.83
CA ILE A 462 -7.88 12.27 -3.70
C ILE A 462 -7.72 13.67 -3.05
N ALA A 463 -7.71 13.76 -1.71
CA ALA A 463 -7.55 15.02 -1.00
C ALA A 463 -6.10 15.54 -1.09
N ALA A 464 -5.10 14.69 -0.89
CA ALA A 464 -3.70 15.02 -1.14
C ALA A 464 -3.45 15.37 -2.61
N SER A 465 -4.07 14.64 -3.54
CA SER A 465 -3.99 14.91 -4.98
C SER A 465 -4.56 16.28 -5.35
N ASN A 466 -5.73 16.65 -4.82
CA ASN A 466 -6.35 17.97 -4.98
C ASN A 466 -5.51 19.11 -4.36
N ALA A 467 -4.74 18.83 -3.30
CA ALA A 467 -3.80 19.78 -2.71
C ALA A 467 -2.48 19.91 -3.50
N ASN A 468 -2.14 18.91 -4.34
CA ASN A 468 -0.88 18.83 -5.08
C ASN A 468 -0.87 19.71 -6.35
N VAL A 469 -1.05 21.02 -6.17
CA VAL A 469 -0.97 22.02 -7.25
C VAL A 469 0.49 22.18 -7.70
N VAL A 470 0.80 21.74 -8.91
CA VAL A 470 2.15 21.78 -9.52
C VAL A 470 2.38 23.04 -10.37
N TYR A 471 1.31 23.67 -10.85
CA TYR A 471 1.40 24.87 -11.69
C TYR A 471 0.17 25.76 -11.54
N GLU A 472 0.40 27.08 -11.55
CA GLU A 472 -0.65 28.10 -11.44
C GLU A 472 -0.59 29.08 -12.62
N TYR A 473 -1.75 29.42 -13.16
CA TYR A 473 -1.92 30.36 -14.25
C TYR A 473 -3.00 31.39 -13.92
N ALA A 474 -2.70 32.67 -14.16
CA ALA A 474 -3.68 33.75 -14.08
C ALA A 474 -3.39 34.86 -15.12
N PRO A 475 -4.40 35.66 -15.53
CA PRO A 475 -4.18 36.81 -16.40
C PRO A 475 -3.27 37.87 -15.76
N GLY A 476 -1.97 37.80 -16.07
CA GLY A 476 -0.93 38.64 -15.48
C GLY A 476 0.41 37.91 -15.27
N GLY A 477 0.40 36.58 -15.22
CA GLY A 477 1.60 35.74 -15.14
C GLY A 477 1.31 34.32 -14.65
N SER A 478 2.17 33.38 -15.01
CA SER A 478 2.22 32.01 -14.47
C SER A 478 3.23 31.88 -13.32
N SER A 479 3.09 30.84 -12.52
CA SER A 479 4.08 30.42 -11.53
C SER A 479 4.04 28.91 -11.29
N LEU A 480 5.18 28.33 -10.92
CA LEU A 480 5.22 26.98 -10.35
C LEU A 480 4.41 26.94 -9.04
N GLY A 481 3.72 25.82 -8.81
CA GLY A 481 3.08 25.55 -7.52
C GLY A 481 4.06 25.04 -6.48
N GLU A 482 3.57 24.76 -5.27
CA GLU A 482 4.35 24.14 -4.18
C GLU A 482 4.25 22.60 -4.19
N GLY A 483 3.44 22.03 -5.09
CA GLY A 483 3.27 20.58 -5.28
C GLY A 483 4.43 19.91 -6.00
N ASN A 484 4.48 18.57 -5.91
CA ASN A 484 5.46 17.72 -6.58
C ASN A 484 4.91 17.21 -7.90
N LEU A 485 5.78 17.15 -8.92
CA LEU A 485 5.47 16.43 -10.16
C LEU A 485 5.21 14.96 -9.86
N VAL A 486 4.22 14.39 -10.55
CA VAL A 486 3.88 12.97 -10.51
C VAL A 486 4.38 12.31 -11.79
N GLU A 487 5.05 11.16 -11.65
CA GLU A 487 5.40 10.34 -12.80
C GLU A 487 4.32 9.24 -12.97
N PRO A 488 3.96 8.85 -14.21
CA PRO A 488 3.06 7.74 -14.45
C PRO A 488 3.50 6.47 -13.72
N ALA A 489 2.58 5.79 -13.05
CA ALA A 489 2.87 4.51 -12.41
C ALA A 489 3.37 3.52 -13.49
N PRO A 490 4.61 3.00 -13.38
CA PRO A 490 5.21 2.21 -14.45
C PRO A 490 4.42 0.92 -14.65
N GLN A 491 4.07 0.63 -15.91
CA GLN A 491 3.14 -0.45 -16.27
C GLN A 491 3.82 -1.83 -16.32
N PRO A 492 3.17 -2.91 -15.85
CA PRO A 492 3.76 -4.26 -15.84
C PRO A 492 4.21 -4.77 -17.21
N LYS A 493 5.52 -5.05 -17.35
CA LYS A 493 6.11 -5.64 -18.57
C LYS A 493 6.27 -7.16 -18.44
N PHE A 494 5.80 -7.91 -19.45
CA PHE A 494 6.09 -9.33 -19.57
C PHE A 494 7.52 -9.60 -20.03
N GLY A 495 8.20 -10.53 -19.35
CA GLY A 495 9.49 -11.06 -19.77
C GLY A 495 10.53 -11.06 -18.65
N GLY A 496 11.75 -11.48 -19.01
CA GLY A 496 12.92 -11.38 -18.14
C GLY A 496 13.07 -12.53 -17.13
N THR A 497 14.18 -12.52 -16.40
CA THR A 497 14.51 -13.53 -15.39
C THR A 497 15.03 -12.83 -14.15
N LEU A 498 14.33 -13.00 -13.02
CA LEU A 498 14.74 -12.44 -11.73
C LEU A 498 15.78 -13.36 -11.08
N ARG A 499 17.02 -12.89 -10.90
CA ARG A 499 18.08 -13.64 -10.21
C ARG A 499 18.20 -13.18 -8.76
N LEU A 500 18.05 -14.12 -7.84
CA LEU A 500 18.06 -13.90 -6.39
C LEU A 500 19.18 -14.70 -5.73
N SER A 501 19.88 -14.11 -4.76
CA SER A 501 20.81 -14.86 -3.89
C SER A 501 20.09 -15.59 -2.75
N LEU A 502 20.63 -16.74 -2.34
CA LEU A 502 20.30 -17.43 -1.09
C LEU A 502 21.54 -17.58 -0.21
N GLU A 503 21.43 -17.27 1.08
CA GLU A 503 22.53 -17.40 2.06
C GLU A 503 22.87 -18.86 2.43
N ALA A 504 22.02 -19.82 2.06
CA ALA A 504 22.22 -21.26 2.30
C ALA A 504 21.44 -22.13 1.29
N GLU A 505 21.88 -23.38 1.11
CA GLU A 505 21.18 -24.43 0.36
C GLU A 505 20.25 -25.26 1.27
N THR A 506 19.34 -26.03 0.67
CA THR A 506 18.45 -26.99 1.33
C THR A 506 18.64 -28.42 0.82
N ASP A 507 18.40 -29.42 1.67
CA ASP A 507 18.51 -30.85 1.35
C ASP A 507 17.44 -31.33 0.35
N GLY A 508 16.38 -30.56 0.12
CA GLY A 508 15.38 -30.77 -0.92
C GLY A 508 14.19 -29.82 -0.81
N LEU A 509 13.26 -29.91 -1.77
CA LEU A 509 12.11 -29.02 -1.87
C LEU A 509 10.78 -29.75 -1.62
N ASN A 510 10.79 -30.85 -0.85
CA ASN A 510 9.56 -31.53 -0.45
C ASN A 510 9.15 -31.17 0.99
N PRO A 511 8.14 -30.29 1.21
CA PRO A 511 7.75 -29.85 2.55
C PRO A 511 7.17 -30.97 3.43
N THR A 512 6.95 -32.18 2.90
CA THR A 512 6.51 -33.33 3.69
C THR A 512 7.65 -34.17 4.29
N VAL A 513 8.92 -33.94 3.89
CA VAL A 513 10.09 -34.71 4.35
C VAL A 513 11.39 -33.91 4.49
N ASN A 514 11.49 -32.72 3.87
CA ASN A 514 12.60 -31.78 4.04
C ASN A 514 12.25 -30.70 5.08
N ARG A 515 13.25 -30.19 5.80
CA ARG A 515 13.05 -29.16 6.84
C ARG A 515 13.31 -27.79 6.24
N PHE A 516 12.29 -26.94 6.13
CA PHE A 516 12.46 -25.65 5.48
C PHE A 516 12.97 -24.59 6.46
N ALA A 517 14.21 -24.15 6.24
CA ALA A 517 14.71 -22.86 6.71
C ALA A 517 14.26 -21.73 5.77
N VAL A 518 14.70 -20.49 6.05
CA VAL A 518 14.37 -19.30 5.23
C VAL A 518 14.72 -19.49 3.75
N SER A 519 15.94 -19.93 3.41
CA SER A 519 16.35 -20.14 2.00
C SER A 519 15.50 -21.17 1.27
N ALA A 520 15.06 -22.23 1.96
CA ALA A 520 14.12 -23.20 1.40
C ALA A 520 12.72 -22.59 1.20
N THR A 521 12.29 -21.73 2.13
CA THR A 521 11.01 -21.00 2.10
C THR A 521 10.96 -20.00 0.94
N MET A 522 12.07 -19.31 0.65
CA MET A 522 12.23 -18.42 -0.50
C MET A 522 11.98 -19.17 -1.82
N MET A 523 12.59 -20.35 -2.00
CA MET A 523 12.34 -21.20 -3.18
C MET A 523 10.93 -21.81 -3.18
N ALA A 524 10.45 -22.26 -2.02
CA ALA A 524 9.15 -22.92 -1.89
C ALA A 524 8.00 -22.03 -2.38
N ARG A 525 8.05 -20.71 -2.09
CA ARG A 525 7.02 -19.74 -2.51
C ARG A 525 6.97 -19.46 -4.02
N ALA A 526 7.93 -19.94 -4.80
CA ALA A 526 7.83 -19.92 -6.26
C ALA A 526 6.89 -21.02 -6.80
N VAL A 527 6.89 -22.19 -6.14
CA VAL A 527 6.28 -23.43 -6.65
C VAL A 527 5.06 -23.89 -5.85
N PHE A 528 5.07 -23.71 -4.53
CA PHE A 528 3.95 -24.01 -3.63
C PHE A 528 3.24 -22.73 -3.20
N GLU A 529 1.93 -22.86 -2.97
CA GLU A 529 1.14 -21.83 -2.33
C GLU A 529 0.59 -22.36 -0.99
N PRO A 530 0.50 -21.50 0.04
CA PRO A 530 -0.07 -21.87 1.33
C PRO A 530 -1.60 -21.80 1.31
N LEU A 531 -2.26 -22.45 2.27
CA LEU A 531 -3.71 -22.35 2.49
C LEU A 531 -4.12 -20.94 2.97
N ALA A 532 -3.29 -20.30 3.79
CA ALA A 532 -3.45 -18.93 4.27
C ALA A 532 -2.20 -18.08 3.96
N THR A 533 -2.27 -16.76 4.11
CA THR A 533 -1.09 -15.87 4.09
C THR A 533 -1.26 -14.77 5.14
N TRP A 534 -0.20 -14.05 5.50
CA TRP A 534 -0.31 -12.85 6.34
C TRP A 534 -0.83 -11.67 5.51
N ASP A 535 -1.65 -10.79 6.11
CA ASP A 535 -1.91 -9.47 5.53
C ASP A 535 -0.74 -8.49 5.78
N ALA A 536 -0.77 -7.33 5.14
CA ALA A 536 0.31 -6.34 5.19
C ALA A 536 0.67 -5.83 6.60
N SER A 537 -0.24 -5.96 7.57
CA SER A 537 0.02 -5.61 8.98
C SER A 537 0.80 -6.69 9.73
N LEU A 538 0.87 -7.89 9.19
CA LEU A 538 1.37 -9.11 9.82
C LEU A 538 0.60 -9.54 11.10
N GLU A 539 -0.42 -8.81 11.54
CA GLU A 539 -1.21 -9.16 12.74
C GLU A 539 -2.22 -10.30 12.50
N ARG A 540 -2.56 -10.60 11.24
CA ARG A 540 -3.65 -11.54 10.90
C ARG A 540 -3.34 -12.42 9.69
N ALA A 541 -3.65 -13.70 9.83
CA ALA A 541 -3.67 -14.65 8.72
C ALA A 541 -5.01 -14.55 7.94
N VAL A 542 -4.91 -14.49 6.61
CA VAL A 542 -6.03 -14.32 5.68
C VAL A 542 -6.11 -15.48 4.67
N PRO A 543 -7.28 -15.76 4.07
CA PRO A 543 -7.44 -16.82 3.08
C PRO A 543 -6.50 -16.67 1.87
N TYR A 544 -5.96 -17.81 1.40
CA TYR A 544 -5.16 -17.88 0.18
C TYR A 544 -5.65 -19.02 -0.74
N LEU A 545 -5.09 -20.24 -0.71
CA LEU A 545 -5.69 -21.39 -1.43
C LEU A 545 -7.01 -21.84 -0.77
N ALA A 546 -7.15 -21.62 0.54
CA ALA A 546 -8.44 -21.69 1.20
C ALA A 546 -9.31 -20.48 0.83
N GLU A 547 -10.61 -20.72 0.71
CA GLU A 547 -11.68 -19.72 0.66
C GLU A 547 -12.07 -19.28 2.08
N SER A 548 -12.07 -20.21 3.06
CA SER A 548 -12.45 -19.91 4.44
C SER A 548 -11.93 -20.91 5.47
N PHE A 549 -11.85 -20.45 6.72
CA PHE A 549 -11.57 -21.22 7.93
C PHE A 549 -12.73 -21.01 8.89
N THR A 550 -13.45 -22.08 9.27
CA THR A 550 -14.66 -21.99 10.10
C THR A 550 -14.54 -22.89 11.33
N PRO A 551 -14.71 -22.39 12.57
CA PRO A 551 -14.73 -23.24 13.74
C PRO A 551 -16.00 -24.11 13.72
N VAL A 552 -15.85 -25.40 13.97
CA VAL A 552 -16.96 -26.38 13.96
C VAL A 552 -17.84 -26.22 15.21
N SER A 553 -17.27 -25.70 16.29
CA SER A 553 -17.91 -25.51 17.59
C SER A 553 -17.20 -24.44 18.42
N ASP A 554 -17.92 -23.85 19.39
CA ASP A 554 -17.43 -22.81 20.31
C ASP A 554 -16.27 -23.27 21.22
N ASP A 555 -15.92 -24.55 21.22
CA ASP A 555 -14.78 -25.10 21.96
C ASP A 555 -13.44 -24.97 21.19
N LEU A 556 -13.49 -24.53 19.93
CA LEU A 556 -12.32 -24.24 19.08
C LEU A 556 -11.39 -25.45 18.89
N MET A 557 -11.92 -26.67 19.05
CA MET A 557 -11.17 -27.94 18.93
C MET A 557 -11.13 -28.49 17.50
N ALA A 558 -11.99 -28.03 16.62
CA ALA A 558 -12.06 -28.48 15.23
C ALA A 558 -12.40 -27.32 14.28
N TRP A 559 -11.79 -27.35 13.09
CA TRP A 559 -11.88 -26.29 12.10
C TRP A 559 -12.11 -26.86 10.70
N ASP A 560 -13.15 -26.41 10.00
CA ASP A 560 -13.38 -26.68 8.58
C ASP A 560 -12.58 -25.68 7.74
N VAL A 561 -11.72 -26.21 6.88
CA VAL A 561 -10.90 -25.48 5.91
C VAL A 561 -11.42 -25.78 4.52
N LYS A 562 -12.05 -24.79 3.90
CA LYS A 562 -12.66 -24.91 2.58
C LYS A 562 -11.72 -24.38 1.51
N LEU A 563 -11.37 -25.21 0.53
CA LEU A 563 -10.57 -24.86 -0.64
C LEU A 563 -11.37 -24.07 -1.68
N ARG A 564 -10.69 -23.17 -2.41
CA ARG A 564 -11.27 -22.54 -3.59
C ARG A 564 -11.48 -23.56 -4.72
N PRO A 565 -12.60 -23.52 -5.45
CA PRO A 565 -12.87 -24.44 -6.54
C PRO A 565 -12.03 -24.14 -7.79
N GLY A 566 -11.75 -25.16 -8.60
CA GLY A 566 -11.21 -25.01 -9.96
C GLY A 566 -9.70 -24.85 -10.08
N ILE A 567 -8.95 -24.88 -8.97
CA ILE A 567 -7.49 -24.82 -8.98
C ILE A 567 -6.89 -26.19 -9.37
N THR A 568 -5.77 -26.19 -10.09
CA THR A 568 -5.00 -27.38 -10.46
C THR A 568 -3.53 -27.24 -10.06
N PHE A 569 -2.90 -28.35 -9.69
CA PHE A 569 -1.45 -28.46 -9.59
C PHE A 569 -0.77 -28.35 -10.96
N HIS A 570 0.53 -28.11 -10.98
CA HIS A 570 1.35 -28.00 -12.21
C HIS A 570 1.32 -29.25 -13.10
N ASP A 571 0.99 -30.42 -12.55
CA ASP A 571 0.81 -31.68 -13.28
C ASP A 571 -0.62 -31.90 -13.84
N GLY A 572 -1.52 -30.94 -13.62
CA GLY A 572 -2.93 -30.99 -14.02
C GLY A 572 -3.85 -31.75 -13.06
N THR A 573 -3.34 -32.26 -11.93
CA THR A 573 -4.18 -32.84 -10.87
C THR A 573 -5.06 -31.74 -10.26
N PRO A 574 -6.38 -31.94 -10.07
CA PRO A 574 -7.22 -30.98 -9.35
C PRO A 574 -6.80 -30.81 -7.88
N VAL A 575 -6.94 -29.59 -7.37
CA VAL A 575 -6.80 -29.30 -5.93
C VAL A 575 -8.06 -29.76 -5.20
N THR A 576 -7.89 -30.65 -4.22
CA THR A 576 -8.97 -31.22 -3.39
C THR A 576 -8.50 -31.41 -1.95
N SER A 577 -9.44 -31.69 -1.04
CA SER A 577 -9.16 -32.00 0.36
C SER A 577 -8.20 -33.19 0.55
N GLU A 578 -8.10 -34.12 -0.42
CA GLU A 578 -7.11 -35.21 -0.41
C GLU A 578 -5.67 -34.68 -0.30
N ALA A 579 -5.36 -33.56 -0.96
CA ALA A 579 -4.03 -32.97 -0.93
C ALA A 579 -3.68 -32.38 0.45
N ILE A 580 -4.66 -31.82 1.16
CA ILE A 580 -4.50 -31.38 2.55
C ILE A 580 -4.22 -32.59 3.44
N VAL A 581 -5.09 -33.61 3.38
CA VAL A 581 -4.99 -34.80 4.23
C VAL A 581 -3.64 -35.50 4.03
N LEU A 582 -3.27 -35.80 2.78
CA LEU A 582 -2.00 -36.45 2.47
C LEU A 582 -0.79 -35.61 2.89
N GLY A 583 -0.82 -34.28 2.69
CA GLY A 583 0.27 -33.39 3.09
C GLY A 583 0.53 -33.44 4.61
N VAL A 584 -0.53 -33.35 5.41
CA VAL A 584 -0.47 -33.38 6.88
C VAL A 584 -0.09 -34.76 7.40
N GLU A 585 -0.70 -35.84 6.88
CA GLU A 585 -0.35 -37.22 7.24
C GLU A 585 1.14 -37.51 7.02
N ARG A 586 1.70 -37.01 5.92
CA ARG A 586 3.12 -37.23 5.56
C ARG A 586 4.06 -36.43 6.46
N GLN A 587 3.71 -35.19 6.81
CA GLN A 587 4.46 -34.38 7.80
C GLN A 587 4.44 -35.02 9.20
N LEU A 588 3.30 -35.56 9.64
CA LEU A 588 3.18 -36.28 10.92
C LEU A 588 3.87 -37.65 10.92
N ALA A 589 4.08 -38.25 9.74
CA ALA A 589 4.85 -39.50 9.61
C ALA A 589 6.37 -39.30 9.61
N ASP A 590 6.88 -38.08 9.37
CA ASP A 590 8.30 -37.79 9.43
C ASP A 590 8.78 -37.60 10.89
N PRO A 591 9.84 -38.29 11.36
CA PRO A 591 10.26 -38.24 12.77
C PRO A 591 10.73 -36.87 13.30
N LEU A 592 10.99 -35.88 12.44
CA LEU A 592 11.49 -34.57 12.83
C LEU A 592 10.52 -33.44 12.48
N ILE A 593 9.78 -33.52 11.37
CA ILE A 593 8.69 -32.56 11.07
C ILE A 593 7.47 -32.80 11.98
N SER A 594 7.20 -34.06 12.37
CA SER A 594 6.14 -34.37 13.34
C SER A 594 6.32 -33.67 14.69
N LEU A 595 7.57 -33.42 15.10
CA LEU A 595 7.85 -32.71 16.35
C LEU A 595 7.31 -31.26 16.33
N ALA A 596 7.26 -30.63 15.15
CA ALA A 596 6.73 -29.27 14.98
C ALA A 596 5.18 -29.24 14.89
N THR A 597 4.57 -30.32 14.41
CA THR A 597 3.15 -30.37 14.00
C THR A 597 2.25 -31.12 14.99
N ALA A 598 2.72 -32.23 15.58
CA ALA A 598 1.99 -33.03 16.56
C ALA A 598 1.68 -32.31 17.91
N PRO A 599 2.44 -31.29 18.37
CA PRO A 599 2.03 -30.49 19.53
C PRO A 599 0.76 -29.65 19.29
N THR A 600 0.43 -29.34 18.04
CA THR A 600 -0.72 -28.52 17.65
C THR A 600 -1.93 -29.38 17.22
N LEU A 601 -1.70 -30.50 16.53
CA LEU A 601 -2.76 -31.40 16.03
C LEU A 601 -3.05 -32.58 16.96
N ALA A 602 -4.28 -33.11 16.92
CA ALA A 602 -4.73 -34.22 17.77
C ALA A 602 -4.19 -35.61 17.31
N ALA A 603 -2.87 -35.77 17.27
CA ALA A 603 -2.21 -36.94 16.66
C ALA A 603 -2.02 -38.17 17.59
N ASP A 604 -2.03 -37.99 18.92
CA ASP A 604 -1.51 -38.98 19.89
C ASP A 604 -2.46 -39.35 21.06
N ASP A 605 -3.76 -39.05 21.01
CA ASP A 605 -4.67 -39.30 22.15
C ASP A 605 -4.87 -40.82 22.43
N PRO A 606 -4.42 -41.35 23.59
CA PRO A 606 -4.49 -42.76 23.90
C PRO A 606 -5.88 -43.24 24.38
N ASP A 607 -6.79 -42.32 24.73
CA ASP A 607 -8.15 -42.65 25.20
C ASP A 607 -9.16 -42.73 24.04
N THR A 608 -8.81 -42.26 22.83
CA THR A 608 -9.62 -42.42 21.60
C THR A 608 -8.90 -43.21 20.51
N ALA A 609 -9.30 -44.48 20.31
CA ALA A 609 -8.65 -45.41 19.38
C ALA A 609 -8.83 -45.11 17.87
N ALA A 610 -9.34 -43.94 17.50
CA ALA A 610 -9.57 -43.50 16.11
C ALA A 610 -9.85 -41.99 16.06
N PHE A 611 -8.80 -41.16 16.01
CA PHE A 611 -8.93 -39.75 15.62
C PHE A 611 -7.86 -39.46 14.56
N GLU A 612 -8.32 -39.11 13.37
CA GLU A 612 -7.45 -38.65 12.27
C GLU A 612 -7.21 -37.15 12.51
N PRO A 613 -5.97 -36.65 12.58
CA PRO A 613 -5.68 -35.25 12.94
C PRO A 613 -6.17 -34.25 11.86
N VAL A 614 -6.45 -34.75 10.67
CA VAL A 614 -7.20 -34.08 9.60
C VAL A 614 -8.03 -35.14 8.85
N GLU A 615 -9.25 -34.80 8.42
CA GLU A 615 -10.09 -35.67 7.58
C GLU A 615 -10.67 -34.89 6.38
N ALA A 616 -11.03 -35.60 5.30
CA ALA A 616 -11.76 -35.03 4.18
C ALA A 616 -13.28 -35.11 4.42
N ILE A 617 -13.94 -33.97 4.60
CA ILE A 617 -15.39 -33.88 4.81
C ILE A 617 -16.14 -33.98 3.46
N ASP A 618 -15.62 -33.29 2.45
CA ASP A 618 -16.05 -33.38 1.05
C ASP A 618 -14.86 -33.10 0.11
N GLU A 619 -15.09 -32.92 -1.19
CA GLU A 619 -14.04 -32.72 -2.20
C GLU A 619 -13.20 -31.45 -1.99
N LEU A 620 -13.77 -30.39 -1.39
CA LEU A 620 -13.08 -29.12 -1.15
C LEU A 620 -12.94 -28.78 0.35
N THR A 621 -13.65 -29.46 1.24
CA THR A 621 -13.58 -29.20 2.69
C THR A 621 -12.75 -30.27 3.40
N ALA A 622 -11.65 -29.86 4.04
CA ALA A 622 -10.91 -30.67 4.99
C ALA A 622 -11.14 -30.16 6.42
N ARG A 623 -11.28 -31.05 7.40
CA ARG A 623 -11.44 -30.70 8.81
C ARG A 623 -10.16 -31.01 9.57
N PHE A 624 -9.60 -29.99 10.20
CA PHE A 624 -8.45 -30.14 11.10
C PHE A 624 -8.92 -30.29 12.54
N TYR A 625 -8.23 -31.15 13.30
CA TYR A 625 -8.51 -31.43 14.69
C TYR A 625 -7.35 -30.98 15.59
N MET A 626 -7.64 -30.01 16.45
CA MET A 626 -6.65 -29.37 17.32
C MET A 626 -6.41 -30.20 18.59
N ARG A 627 -5.17 -30.22 19.09
CA ARG A 627 -4.84 -30.87 20.36
C ARG A 627 -5.41 -30.13 21.58
N ARG A 628 -5.68 -28.83 21.43
CA ARG A 628 -6.19 -27.88 22.43
C ARG A 628 -7.02 -26.81 21.71
N PRO A 629 -7.91 -26.06 22.41
CA PRO A 629 -8.63 -24.95 21.80
C PRO A 629 -7.68 -23.96 21.13
N SER A 630 -7.92 -23.64 19.86
CA SER A 630 -7.15 -22.63 19.11
C SER A 630 -8.09 -21.65 18.42
N SER A 631 -8.00 -20.38 18.78
CA SER A 631 -8.83 -19.29 18.24
C SER A 631 -8.58 -18.96 16.77
N ASP A 632 -7.41 -19.33 16.26
CA ASP A 632 -7.06 -19.24 14.84
C ASP A 632 -6.26 -20.47 14.40
N VAL A 633 -6.68 -21.09 13.31
CA VAL A 633 -5.97 -22.18 12.61
C VAL A 633 -5.20 -21.66 11.38
N ALA A 634 -5.61 -20.54 10.80
CA ALA A 634 -5.04 -20.00 9.56
C ALA A 634 -3.57 -19.60 9.72
N ARG A 635 -3.17 -19.02 10.86
CA ARG A 635 -1.78 -18.69 11.21
C ARG A 635 -0.77 -19.84 11.08
N TRP A 636 -1.21 -21.08 11.33
CA TRP A 636 -0.37 -22.28 11.20
C TRP A 636 -0.22 -22.73 9.75
N LEU A 637 -1.12 -22.27 8.88
CA LEU A 637 -1.28 -22.66 7.49
C LEU A 637 -0.73 -21.60 6.52
N THR A 638 0.05 -20.64 7.02
CA THR A 638 0.79 -19.63 6.23
C THR A 638 2.19 -20.08 5.80
N GLY A 639 2.70 -21.17 6.39
CA GLY A 639 4.05 -21.72 6.17
C GLY A 639 4.03 -23.20 5.78
N GLN A 640 5.07 -23.95 6.17
CA GLN A 640 5.32 -25.33 5.71
C GLN A 640 4.13 -26.29 5.88
N LEU A 641 3.39 -26.21 7.00
CA LEU A 641 2.20 -27.03 7.23
C LEU A 641 1.05 -26.74 6.25
N GLY A 642 0.96 -25.50 5.76
CA GLY A 642 -0.07 -25.06 4.82
C GLY A 642 0.29 -25.19 3.34
N TYR A 643 1.54 -25.53 2.98
CA TYR A 643 1.94 -25.66 1.58
C TYR A 643 1.29 -26.87 0.91
N LEU A 644 0.47 -26.60 -0.10
CA LEU A 644 -0.25 -27.65 -0.83
C LEU A 644 0.68 -28.37 -1.82
N VAL A 645 0.71 -29.69 -1.73
CA VAL A 645 1.60 -30.57 -2.52
C VAL A 645 0.78 -31.50 -3.42
N SER A 646 1.21 -31.71 -4.68
CA SER A 646 0.48 -32.63 -5.57
C SER A 646 0.44 -34.05 -5.00
N PRO A 647 -0.75 -34.67 -4.82
CA PRO A 647 -0.85 -36.05 -4.37
C PRO A 647 -0.19 -37.03 -5.36
N THR A 648 -0.20 -36.71 -6.65
CA THR A 648 0.44 -37.53 -7.69
C THR A 648 1.96 -37.54 -7.49
N TRP A 649 2.55 -36.36 -7.30
CA TRP A 649 3.99 -36.22 -7.05
C TRP A 649 4.42 -36.79 -5.70
N VAL A 650 3.73 -36.51 -4.60
CA VAL A 650 4.09 -37.02 -3.26
C VAL A 650 4.10 -38.55 -3.23
N ARG A 651 3.11 -39.21 -3.85
CA ARG A 651 3.08 -40.67 -3.95
C ARG A 651 4.22 -41.21 -4.81
N ALA A 652 4.59 -40.54 -5.90
CA ALA A 652 5.76 -40.91 -6.70
C ALA A 652 7.08 -40.73 -5.92
N ALA A 653 7.23 -39.65 -5.16
CA ALA A 653 8.40 -39.38 -4.32
C ALA A 653 8.57 -40.36 -3.14
N MET A 654 7.50 -41.06 -2.74
CA MET A 654 7.59 -42.19 -1.80
C MET A 654 8.23 -43.44 -2.43
N GLU A 655 8.07 -43.63 -3.75
CA GLU A 655 8.68 -44.73 -4.49
C GLU A 655 10.10 -44.40 -4.97
N ASP A 656 10.34 -43.14 -5.35
CA ASP A 656 11.64 -42.60 -5.76
C ASP A 656 11.94 -41.26 -5.07
N PRO A 657 12.69 -41.27 -3.95
CA PRO A 657 13.06 -40.06 -3.20
C PRO A 657 13.87 -39.03 -3.99
N THR A 658 14.42 -39.36 -5.17
CA THR A 658 15.11 -38.35 -6.01
C THR A 658 14.16 -37.28 -6.53
N LEU A 659 12.85 -37.58 -6.58
CA LEU A 659 11.80 -36.64 -6.97
C LEU A 659 11.56 -35.52 -5.95
N ASN A 660 12.15 -35.58 -4.75
CA ASN A 660 12.14 -34.47 -3.78
C ASN A 660 12.85 -33.21 -4.27
N GLN A 661 13.68 -33.32 -5.33
CA GLN A 661 14.34 -32.19 -5.99
C GLN A 661 13.51 -31.58 -7.14
N ALA A 662 12.37 -32.19 -7.49
CA ALA A 662 11.49 -31.77 -8.59
C ALA A 662 10.06 -31.49 -8.07
N PRO A 663 9.85 -30.38 -7.31
CA PRO A 663 8.59 -30.07 -6.66
C PRO A 663 7.44 -29.81 -7.64
N VAL A 664 6.22 -30.22 -7.23
CA VAL A 664 4.98 -30.00 -7.97
C VAL A 664 3.94 -29.39 -7.02
N GLY A 665 3.62 -28.11 -7.24
CA GLY A 665 2.67 -27.33 -6.44
C GLY A 665 1.61 -26.67 -7.32
N THR A 666 1.04 -25.56 -6.84
CA THR A 666 0.00 -24.78 -7.55
C THR A 666 0.51 -23.41 -8.04
N GLY A 667 1.73 -23.04 -7.65
CA GLY A 667 2.23 -21.67 -7.68
C GLY A 667 2.49 -21.04 -9.06
N PRO A 668 2.92 -19.77 -9.05
CA PRO A 668 3.18 -18.96 -10.24
C PRO A 668 4.35 -19.46 -11.09
N PHE A 669 5.26 -20.27 -10.55
CA PHE A 669 6.37 -20.87 -11.28
C PHE A 669 6.45 -22.39 -11.08
N ARG A 670 7.01 -23.08 -12.08
CA ARG A 670 7.23 -24.53 -12.15
C ARG A 670 8.73 -24.80 -12.10
N ILE A 671 9.16 -25.89 -11.48
CA ILE A 671 10.58 -26.28 -11.52
C ILE A 671 11.02 -26.56 -12.96
N ASP A 672 12.16 -25.99 -13.37
CA ASP A 672 12.79 -26.24 -14.67
C ASP A 672 14.09 -27.03 -14.49
N SER A 673 14.98 -26.54 -13.63
CA SER A 673 16.23 -27.23 -13.30
C SER A 673 16.72 -26.89 -11.89
N ARG A 674 17.45 -27.82 -11.29
CA ARG A 674 18.10 -27.66 -9.98
C ARG A 674 19.47 -28.33 -10.01
N THR A 675 20.51 -27.58 -9.66
CA THR A 675 21.83 -28.10 -9.35
C THR A 675 22.15 -27.65 -7.93
N GLN A 676 22.08 -28.60 -7.00
CA GLN A 676 22.32 -28.37 -5.58
C GLN A 676 23.70 -27.73 -5.36
N ASP A 677 23.78 -26.86 -4.36
CA ASP A 677 24.96 -26.04 -4.03
C ASP A 677 25.37 -25.03 -5.13
N GLN A 678 24.53 -24.82 -6.14
CA GLN A 678 24.78 -23.87 -7.23
C GLN A 678 23.58 -22.99 -7.55
N MET A 679 22.53 -23.54 -8.16
CA MET A 679 21.40 -22.76 -8.69
C MET A 679 20.14 -23.62 -8.87
N THR A 680 18.98 -23.02 -8.54
CA THR A 680 17.64 -23.56 -8.83
C THR A 680 16.85 -22.59 -9.69
N ARG A 681 16.37 -23.05 -10.85
CA ARG A 681 15.58 -22.28 -11.81
C ARG A 681 14.14 -22.76 -11.84
N PHE A 682 13.23 -21.81 -11.71
CA PHE A 682 11.80 -21.99 -11.96
C PHE A 682 11.38 -21.16 -13.17
N VAL A 683 10.44 -21.67 -13.98
CA VAL A 683 9.86 -20.98 -15.15
C VAL A 683 8.38 -20.73 -14.96
N ARG A 684 7.85 -19.68 -15.62
CA ARG A 684 6.45 -19.25 -15.50
C ARG A 684 5.45 -20.40 -15.63
N ASN A 685 4.39 -20.35 -14.83
CA ASN A 685 3.19 -21.15 -15.00
C ASN A 685 2.15 -20.34 -15.80
N ASP A 686 2.13 -20.49 -17.13
CA ASP A 686 1.20 -19.76 -18.03
C ASP A 686 -0.29 -20.19 -17.86
N SER A 687 -0.59 -21.01 -16.84
CA SER A 687 -1.94 -21.42 -16.46
C SER A 687 -2.15 -21.27 -14.95
N TRP A 688 -1.46 -20.32 -14.33
CA TRP A 688 -1.65 -19.98 -12.93
C TRP A 688 -3.05 -19.39 -12.70
N TRP A 689 -3.69 -19.80 -11.60
CA TRP A 689 -5.12 -19.61 -11.39
C TRP A 689 -5.50 -18.19 -10.95
N ARG A 690 -4.51 -17.35 -10.58
CA ARG A 690 -4.71 -15.96 -10.14
C ARG A 690 -4.50 -14.92 -11.25
N GLY A 691 -4.22 -15.34 -12.48
CA GLY A 691 -3.98 -14.45 -13.62
C GLY A 691 -2.52 -14.45 -14.06
N ASP A 692 -2.06 -13.30 -14.54
CA ASP A 692 -0.76 -13.18 -15.20
C ASP A 692 0.42 -13.25 -14.23
N VAL A 693 1.53 -13.78 -14.75
CA VAL A 693 2.84 -13.79 -14.11
C VAL A 693 3.79 -13.13 -15.09
N TYR A 694 4.35 -11.98 -14.76
CA TYR A 694 5.05 -11.16 -15.74
C TYR A 694 6.43 -11.73 -16.10
N LEU A 695 7.21 -12.16 -15.12
CA LEU A 695 8.54 -12.78 -15.31
C LEU A 695 8.46 -14.09 -16.13
N ASP A 696 9.43 -14.35 -17.02
CA ASP A 696 9.56 -15.65 -17.68
C ASP A 696 10.11 -16.73 -16.72
N ALA A 697 10.96 -16.33 -15.77
CA ALA A 697 11.63 -17.22 -14.83
C ALA A 697 12.15 -16.52 -13.58
N VAL A 698 12.48 -17.34 -12.58
CA VAL A 698 13.19 -16.93 -11.35
C VAL A 698 14.35 -17.91 -11.13
N GLU A 699 15.54 -17.38 -10.87
CA GLU A 699 16.76 -18.15 -10.60
C GLU A 699 17.27 -17.84 -9.19
N PHE A 700 17.37 -18.88 -8.35
CA PHE A 700 17.94 -18.78 -7.01
C PHE A 700 19.37 -19.31 -7.03
N TYR A 701 20.34 -18.45 -6.75
CA TYR A 701 21.77 -18.77 -6.70
C TYR A 701 22.24 -18.93 -5.26
N ILE A 702 23.00 -19.99 -4.97
CA ILE A 702 23.53 -20.23 -3.62
C ILE A 702 24.81 -19.43 -3.41
N TYR A 703 24.79 -18.49 -2.47
CA TYR A 703 25.94 -17.70 -2.03
C TYR A 703 26.12 -17.83 -0.51
N THR A 704 26.98 -18.77 -0.10
CA THR A 704 27.33 -18.97 1.32
C THR A 704 28.24 -17.88 1.89
N ASP A 705 28.80 -17.02 1.03
CA ASP A 705 29.40 -15.74 1.39
C ASP A 705 28.47 -14.61 0.92
N SER A 706 27.69 -14.05 1.85
CA SER A 706 26.70 -13.02 1.55
C SER A 706 27.32 -11.67 1.17
N ALA A 707 28.59 -11.41 1.50
CA ALA A 707 29.26 -10.18 1.06
C ALA A 707 29.53 -10.25 -0.45
N ILE A 708 29.95 -11.42 -0.96
CA ILE A 708 30.07 -11.67 -2.40
C ILE A 708 28.70 -11.58 -3.09
N ALA A 709 27.61 -12.02 -2.44
CA ALA A 709 26.26 -11.85 -2.97
C ALA A 709 25.84 -10.38 -3.07
N ALA A 710 26.17 -9.56 -2.06
CA ALA A 710 25.91 -8.13 -2.06
C ALA A 710 26.73 -7.40 -3.15
N ASP A 711 28.01 -7.71 -3.31
CA ASP A 711 28.83 -7.20 -4.41
C ASP A 711 28.23 -7.55 -5.78
N ALA A 712 27.78 -8.81 -5.96
CA ALA A 712 27.13 -9.28 -7.20
C ALA A 712 25.80 -8.55 -7.49
N LEU A 713 25.00 -8.27 -6.45
CA LEU A 713 23.81 -7.43 -6.58
C LEU A 713 24.18 -6.00 -6.99
N VAL A 714 25.16 -5.37 -6.34
CA VAL A 714 25.56 -3.98 -6.60
C VAL A 714 26.06 -3.78 -8.04
N VAL A 715 26.77 -4.76 -8.62
CA VAL A 715 27.22 -4.68 -10.03
C VAL A 715 26.18 -5.13 -11.06
N GLY A 716 25.00 -5.58 -10.63
CA GLY A 716 23.91 -6.00 -11.52
C GLY A 716 24.02 -7.43 -12.07
N ASP A 717 24.85 -8.30 -11.48
CA ASP A 717 24.86 -9.74 -11.80
C ASP A 717 23.64 -10.47 -11.19
N LEU A 718 23.02 -9.87 -10.17
CA LEU A 718 21.76 -10.30 -9.55
C LEU A 718 20.74 -9.15 -9.55
N GLU A 719 19.46 -9.46 -9.69
CA GLU A 719 18.37 -8.48 -9.55
C GLU A 719 17.92 -8.29 -8.09
N GLY A 720 18.18 -9.24 -7.18
CA GLY A 720 17.86 -9.06 -5.76
C GLY A 720 18.61 -9.98 -4.78
N SER A 721 18.59 -9.59 -3.51
CA SER A 721 19.23 -10.30 -2.40
C SER A 721 18.46 -10.09 -1.09
N GLY A 722 17.97 -11.18 -0.51
CA GLY A 722 17.52 -11.22 0.89
C GLY A 722 18.63 -11.78 1.77
N THR A 723 19.07 -11.03 2.78
CA THR A 723 20.17 -11.45 3.66
C THR A 723 20.03 -10.93 5.10
N SER A 724 20.57 -11.71 6.02
CA SER A 724 20.69 -11.40 7.45
C SER A 724 22.13 -11.04 7.88
N SER A 725 23.07 -11.00 6.94
CA SER A 725 24.51 -10.81 7.20
C SER A 725 24.87 -9.33 7.35
N GLN A 726 25.43 -8.93 8.49
CA GLN A 726 25.79 -7.53 8.77
C GLN A 726 26.77 -6.95 7.73
N ASP A 727 27.80 -7.73 7.33
CA ASP A 727 28.78 -7.29 6.32
C ASP A 727 28.11 -7.05 4.94
N ALA A 728 27.11 -7.86 4.58
CA ALA A 728 26.34 -7.71 3.34
C ALA A 728 25.35 -6.53 3.38
N ILE A 729 24.68 -6.32 4.52
CA ILE A 729 23.77 -5.19 4.77
C ILE A 729 24.54 -3.86 4.67
N LEU A 730 25.77 -3.81 5.19
CA LEU A 730 26.62 -2.62 5.07
C LEU A 730 27.02 -2.32 3.61
N ILE A 731 27.36 -3.34 2.81
CA ILE A 731 27.63 -3.16 1.36
C ILE A 731 26.38 -2.64 0.63
N GLN A 732 25.21 -3.21 0.93
CA GLN A 732 23.94 -2.75 0.37
C GLN A 732 23.60 -1.30 0.77
N ARG A 733 23.89 -0.90 2.02
CA ARG A 733 23.73 0.48 2.51
C ARG A 733 24.70 1.46 1.84
N ASP A 734 25.96 1.05 1.61
CA ASP A 734 26.97 1.88 0.95
C ASP A 734 26.66 2.13 -0.54
N ALA A 735 25.86 1.26 -1.19
CA ALA A 735 25.32 1.49 -2.53
C ALA A 735 24.23 2.60 -2.58
N GLY A 736 23.73 3.06 -1.43
CA GLY A 736 22.83 4.20 -1.35
C GLY A 736 21.50 3.98 -2.08
N ASP A 737 21.25 4.82 -3.09
CA ASP A 737 20.04 4.86 -3.92
C ASP A 737 20.17 3.98 -5.19
N ASP A 738 21.34 3.39 -5.47
CA ASP A 738 21.53 2.44 -6.57
C ASP A 738 20.79 1.10 -6.34
N LEU A 739 20.23 0.88 -5.13
CA LEU A 739 19.42 -0.27 -4.76
C LEU A 739 18.15 0.17 -3.99
N VAL A 740 17.01 -0.44 -4.33
CA VAL A 740 15.80 -0.35 -3.52
C VAL A 740 15.92 -1.34 -2.36
N ARG A 741 15.84 -0.86 -1.11
CA ARG A 741 16.13 -1.66 0.08
C ARG A 741 15.01 -1.57 1.11
N TYR A 742 14.61 -2.73 1.61
CA TYR A 742 13.69 -2.88 2.73
C TYR A 742 14.43 -3.56 3.88
N GLU A 743 14.56 -2.87 5.00
CA GLU A 743 15.26 -3.35 6.19
C GLU A 743 14.26 -3.53 7.33
N TRP A 744 14.25 -4.69 7.99
CA TRP A 744 13.28 -5.04 9.02
C TRP A 744 13.89 -6.00 10.06
N ASP A 745 13.64 -5.75 11.35
CA ASP A 745 14.23 -6.52 12.46
C ASP A 745 13.22 -7.06 13.50
N ASP A 746 11.90 -6.96 13.26
CA ASP A 746 10.85 -7.58 14.08
C ASP A 746 10.62 -9.07 13.74
N GLY A 747 11.63 -9.70 13.12
CA GLY A 747 11.47 -10.92 12.34
C GLY A 747 12.20 -12.17 12.84
N GLU A 748 13.33 -12.05 13.57
CA GLU A 748 14.06 -13.17 14.20
C GLU A 748 15.04 -12.66 15.27
N GLU A 749 15.32 -13.46 16.30
CA GLU A 749 16.24 -13.12 17.39
C GLU A 749 17.52 -13.94 17.36
N SER A 750 18.67 -13.32 17.61
CA SER A 750 19.96 -14.00 17.81
C SER A 750 20.23 -14.19 19.30
N PHE A 751 20.39 -15.44 19.75
CA PHE A 751 20.50 -15.77 21.18
C PHE A 751 21.40 -16.97 21.49
N GLY A 752 21.79 -17.11 22.76
CA GLY A 752 22.39 -18.30 23.35
C GLY A 752 21.37 -19.10 24.17
N MET A 753 21.51 -20.42 24.23
CA MET A 753 20.66 -21.34 25.00
C MET A 753 21.47 -22.20 25.96
N MET A 754 20.84 -22.63 27.06
CA MET A 754 21.43 -23.53 28.08
C MET A 754 20.58 -24.79 28.29
N ASN A 755 21.18 -25.97 28.16
CA ASN A 755 20.49 -27.25 28.30
C ASN A 755 20.23 -27.60 29.77
N THR A 756 19.00 -27.39 30.25
CA THR A 756 18.63 -27.62 31.65
C THR A 756 18.52 -29.09 32.05
N SER A 757 18.64 -30.02 31.08
CA SER A 757 18.66 -31.46 31.35
C SER A 757 20.06 -32.04 31.60
N HIS A 758 21.11 -31.23 31.40
CA HIS A 758 22.51 -31.65 31.51
C HIS A 758 23.31 -30.75 32.47
N PRO A 759 24.22 -31.30 33.29
CA PRO A 759 25.17 -30.50 34.08
C PRO A 759 26.10 -29.69 33.15
N PRO A 760 26.42 -28.42 33.48
CA PRO A 760 26.16 -27.75 34.76
C PRO A 760 24.81 -27.00 34.82
N PHE A 761 24.08 -26.88 33.71
CA PHE A 761 22.95 -25.98 33.57
C PHE A 761 21.62 -26.52 34.14
N ASP A 762 21.62 -27.74 34.67
CA ASP A 762 20.57 -28.23 35.58
C ASP A 762 20.46 -27.40 36.87
N ASP A 763 21.54 -26.73 37.30
CA ASP A 763 21.53 -25.77 38.41
C ASP A 763 21.37 -24.32 37.90
N ILE A 764 20.34 -23.62 38.38
CA ILE A 764 20.05 -22.22 38.00
C ILE A 764 21.19 -21.25 38.34
N ARG A 765 22.08 -21.58 39.29
CA ARG A 765 23.26 -20.75 39.60
C ARG A 765 24.26 -20.73 38.45
N ALA A 766 24.44 -21.85 37.74
CA ALA A 766 25.29 -21.88 36.55
C ALA A 766 24.72 -21.00 35.44
N ARG A 767 23.40 -21.10 35.22
CA ARG A 767 22.70 -20.29 34.21
C ARG A 767 22.78 -18.80 34.49
N LYS A 768 22.43 -18.37 35.71
CA LYS A 768 22.58 -16.98 36.16
C LYS A 768 24.03 -16.49 36.06
N ALA A 769 25.01 -17.31 36.45
CA ALA A 769 26.42 -16.94 36.35
C ALA A 769 26.86 -16.71 34.89
N LEU A 770 26.42 -17.55 33.94
CA LEU A 770 26.73 -17.38 32.52
C LEU A 770 26.09 -16.11 31.98
N THR A 771 24.79 -15.91 32.25
CA THR A 771 24.03 -14.70 31.89
C THR A 771 24.75 -13.44 32.38
N TYR A 772 25.04 -13.33 33.68
CA TYR A 772 25.73 -12.16 34.25
C TYR A 772 27.15 -11.96 33.71
N ALA A 773 27.89 -13.03 33.41
CA ALA A 773 29.26 -12.92 32.87
C ALA A 773 29.30 -12.70 31.33
N THR A 774 28.16 -12.67 30.64
CA THR A 774 28.12 -12.49 29.18
C THR A 774 28.52 -11.07 28.81
N ALA A 775 29.57 -10.93 27.99
CA ALA A 775 30.01 -9.68 27.41
C ALA A 775 29.09 -9.25 26.23
N ARG A 776 27.80 -9.00 26.51
CA ARG A 776 26.78 -8.70 25.50
C ARG A 776 27.07 -7.39 24.80
N GLN A 777 27.59 -6.37 25.48
CA GLN A 777 28.01 -5.13 24.81
C GLN A 777 29.15 -5.38 23.79
N ALA A 778 30.14 -6.20 24.14
CA ALA A 778 31.22 -6.54 23.22
C ALA A 778 30.71 -7.34 22.01
N TYR A 779 29.76 -8.26 22.22
CA TYR A 779 29.06 -8.94 21.13
C TYR A 779 28.35 -7.92 20.21
N LEU A 780 27.61 -6.97 20.76
CA LEU A 780 26.90 -5.95 19.97
C LEU A 780 27.85 -5.05 19.17
N ASP A 781 28.96 -4.62 19.79
CA ASP A 781 29.95 -3.76 19.16
C ASP A 781 30.68 -4.44 17.98
N PHE A 782 31.03 -5.73 18.10
CA PHE A 782 31.86 -6.44 17.11
C PHE A 782 31.07 -7.36 16.15
N ILE A 783 29.93 -7.90 16.56
CA ILE A 783 29.06 -8.77 15.75
C ILE A 783 27.89 -7.95 15.20
N GLY A 784 27.23 -7.14 16.03
CA GLY A 784 26.11 -6.30 15.62
C GLY A 784 26.52 -5.11 14.74
N GLN A 785 27.74 -4.57 14.92
CA GLN A 785 28.36 -3.51 14.11
C GLN A 785 27.49 -2.24 13.91
N GLY A 786 26.51 -1.99 14.78
CA GLY A 786 25.52 -0.90 14.60
C GLY A 786 24.44 -1.18 13.54
N VAL A 787 24.39 -2.40 12.98
CA VAL A 787 23.32 -2.87 12.09
C VAL A 787 22.17 -3.45 12.91
N SER A 788 22.46 -4.40 13.81
CA SER A 788 21.46 -5.05 14.67
C SER A 788 21.23 -4.28 15.98
N ARG A 789 19.96 -4.13 16.40
CA ARG A 789 19.58 -3.53 17.69
C ARG A 789 19.71 -4.55 18.84
N ALA A 790 20.05 -4.09 20.05
CA ALA A 790 20.11 -4.95 21.23
C ALA A 790 18.72 -5.45 21.63
N ALA A 791 18.57 -6.74 21.91
CA ALA A 791 17.28 -7.39 22.21
C ALA A 791 17.15 -7.83 23.67
N ASP A 792 16.16 -7.32 24.38
CA ASP A 792 15.91 -7.62 25.80
C ASP A 792 14.84 -8.70 26.04
N SER A 793 14.16 -9.12 24.97
CA SER A 793 13.19 -10.23 24.93
C SER A 793 13.05 -10.74 23.49
N PHE A 794 12.15 -11.67 23.21
CA PHE A 794 11.89 -12.14 21.83
C PHE A 794 11.02 -11.20 20.97
N PHE A 795 10.90 -9.94 21.36
CA PHE A 795 10.01 -8.97 20.75
C PHE A 795 10.65 -7.59 20.77
N THR A 796 10.72 -6.95 19.61
CA THR A 796 11.18 -5.56 19.47
C THR A 796 10.33 -4.60 20.31
N PRO A 797 10.83 -3.40 20.66
CA PRO A 797 10.03 -2.37 21.34
C PRO A 797 8.76 -1.97 20.59
N GLU A 798 8.73 -2.14 19.28
CA GLU A 798 7.60 -1.82 18.40
C GLU A 798 6.52 -2.93 18.38
N SER A 799 6.90 -4.18 18.71
CA SER A 799 6.00 -5.34 18.68
C SER A 799 4.86 -5.25 19.72
N PRO A 800 3.61 -5.59 19.37
CA PRO A 800 2.47 -5.53 20.31
C PRO A 800 2.59 -6.50 21.50
N TYR A 801 3.41 -7.55 21.38
CA TYR A 801 3.68 -8.55 22.42
C TYR A 801 4.82 -8.18 23.36
N HIS A 802 5.50 -7.05 23.10
CA HIS A 802 6.61 -6.55 23.89
C HIS A 802 6.20 -6.28 25.35
N ASN A 803 7.12 -6.56 26.27
CA ASN A 803 7.01 -6.24 27.68
C ASN A 803 8.13 -5.25 28.08
N PRO A 804 7.82 -3.96 28.28
CA PRO A 804 8.83 -2.92 28.53
C PRO A 804 9.47 -2.99 29.92
N ASP A 805 9.00 -3.87 30.81
CA ASP A 805 9.63 -4.11 32.12
C ASP A 805 10.75 -5.18 32.04
N LEU A 806 11.06 -5.72 30.85
CA LEU A 806 12.12 -6.70 30.64
C LEU A 806 13.41 -6.02 30.19
N VAL A 807 14.52 -6.51 30.73
CA VAL A 807 15.90 -6.16 30.35
C VAL A 807 16.69 -7.46 30.34
N GLN A 808 17.49 -7.72 29.31
CA GLN A 808 18.40 -8.86 29.32
C GLN A 808 19.57 -8.56 30.25
N GLU A 809 19.63 -9.28 31.38
CA GLU A 809 20.76 -9.21 32.30
C GLU A 809 22.05 -9.70 31.59
N ALA A 810 23.11 -8.90 31.65
CA ALA A 810 24.43 -9.18 31.05
C ALA A 810 25.50 -8.25 31.67
N ASP A 811 26.75 -8.34 31.17
CA ASP A 811 27.85 -7.39 31.42
C ASP A 811 28.13 -7.08 32.92
N SER A 812 27.83 -8.05 33.80
CA SER A 812 27.85 -7.93 35.26
C SER A 812 28.65 -9.08 35.95
N PRO A 813 29.89 -9.38 35.53
CA PRO A 813 30.65 -10.55 35.99
C PRO A 813 30.90 -10.62 37.51
N ASP A 814 30.88 -9.47 38.21
CA ASP A 814 30.94 -9.43 39.68
C ASP A 814 29.78 -10.22 40.35
N LEU A 815 28.60 -10.28 39.71
CA LEU A 815 27.44 -11.03 40.20
C LEU A 815 27.56 -12.54 39.94
N ALA A 816 28.33 -12.96 38.93
CA ALA A 816 28.61 -14.37 38.66
C ALA A 816 29.54 -14.99 39.72
N THR A 817 30.53 -14.23 40.18
CA THR A 817 31.56 -14.67 41.14
C THR A 817 31.02 -15.42 42.38
N PRO A 818 30.06 -14.88 43.17
CA PRO A 818 29.52 -15.60 44.32
C PRO A 818 28.75 -16.87 43.93
N LEU A 819 27.99 -16.84 42.82
CA LEU A 819 27.21 -17.98 42.33
C LEU A 819 28.11 -19.15 41.93
N VAL A 820 29.21 -18.86 41.22
CA VAL A 820 30.24 -19.85 40.85
C VAL A 820 30.92 -20.42 42.09
N ALA A 821 31.30 -19.58 43.06
CA ALA A 821 31.93 -20.04 44.29
C ALA A 821 31.03 -20.95 45.14
N GLU A 822 29.73 -20.63 45.24
CA GLU A 822 28.74 -21.48 45.91
C GLU A 822 28.51 -22.80 45.16
N LEU A 823 28.33 -22.74 43.84
CA LEU A 823 28.10 -23.93 43.02
C LEU A 823 29.30 -24.88 43.07
N CYS A 824 30.52 -24.39 42.87
CA CYS A 824 31.72 -25.24 42.91
C CYS A 824 32.02 -25.80 44.31
N ALA A 825 31.55 -25.16 45.38
CA ALA A 825 31.65 -25.69 46.74
C ALA A 825 30.65 -26.83 47.02
N GLU A 826 29.46 -26.79 46.45
CA GLU A 826 28.40 -27.81 46.63
C GLU A 826 28.44 -28.94 45.57
N LYS A 827 28.86 -28.61 44.35
CA LYS A 827 28.90 -29.45 43.15
C LYS A 827 30.32 -29.45 42.55
N PRO A 828 31.34 -29.97 43.24
CA PRO A 828 32.72 -29.92 42.75
C PRO A 828 32.92 -30.64 41.42
N ASP A 829 32.10 -31.65 41.10
CA ASP A 829 32.13 -32.35 39.81
C ASP A 829 31.74 -31.46 38.61
N TYR A 830 31.06 -30.32 38.85
CA TYR A 830 30.67 -29.36 37.81
C TYR A 830 31.80 -28.36 37.49
N CYS A 831 32.91 -28.38 38.25
CA CYS A 831 33.94 -27.35 38.19
C CYS A 831 35.36 -27.92 38.09
N SER A 832 36.26 -27.16 37.47
CA SER A 832 37.71 -27.37 37.53
C SER A 832 38.41 -26.07 37.90
N ASP A 833 39.39 -26.14 38.80
CA ASP A 833 40.19 -24.99 39.25
C ASP A 833 39.38 -23.75 39.73
N GLY A 834 38.16 -23.99 40.24
CA GLY A 834 37.25 -22.94 40.75
C GLY A 834 36.33 -22.31 39.71
N ARG A 835 36.32 -22.82 38.47
CA ARG A 835 35.47 -22.39 37.35
C ARG A 835 34.54 -23.51 36.91
N ILE A 836 33.34 -23.16 36.42
CA ILE A 836 32.33 -24.11 35.93
C ILE A 836 32.81 -24.71 34.59
N ASN A 837 32.71 -26.02 34.40
CA ASN A 837 33.02 -26.67 33.13
C ASN A 837 31.79 -26.63 32.21
N MET A 838 31.96 -26.26 30.95
CA MET A 838 30.90 -26.34 29.93
C MET A 838 31.45 -26.59 28.52
N GLU A 839 30.63 -27.15 27.66
CA GLU A 839 30.78 -27.13 26.21
C GLU A 839 30.07 -25.91 25.58
N PHE A 840 30.67 -25.32 24.55
CA PHE A 840 30.00 -24.40 23.63
C PHE A 840 30.04 -25.03 22.23
N GLN A 841 28.87 -25.48 21.77
CA GLN A 841 28.63 -26.08 20.47
C GLN A 841 27.97 -25.08 19.51
N TYR A 842 28.33 -25.10 18.23
CA TYR A 842 27.70 -24.27 17.18
C TYR A 842 27.86 -24.88 15.77
N SER A 843 27.09 -24.37 14.81
CA SER A 843 27.15 -24.78 13.40
C SER A 843 28.29 -24.10 12.64
N GLY A 844 29.10 -24.86 11.92
CA GLY A 844 30.16 -24.38 11.04
C GLY A 844 30.42 -25.28 9.82
N PRO A 845 31.44 -24.96 9.00
CA PRO A 845 32.36 -23.85 9.14
C PRO A 845 31.67 -22.48 8.97
N SER A 846 31.85 -21.56 9.93
CA SER A 846 31.21 -20.24 9.90
C SER A 846 32.09 -19.22 10.60
N VAL A 847 32.62 -18.26 9.82
CA VAL A 847 33.54 -17.22 10.31
C VAL A 847 32.87 -16.33 11.37
N ILE A 848 31.56 -16.05 11.21
CA ILE A 848 30.83 -15.24 12.19
C ILE A 848 30.65 -15.99 13.51
N GLN A 849 30.34 -17.29 13.50
CA GLN A 849 30.22 -18.08 14.72
C GLN A 849 31.58 -18.30 15.42
N ASP A 850 32.69 -18.40 14.66
CA ASP A 850 34.04 -18.39 15.24
C ASP A 850 34.31 -17.07 16.01
N ARG A 851 33.93 -15.91 15.45
CA ARG A 851 34.04 -14.60 16.13
C ARG A 851 33.15 -14.53 17.38
N VAL A 852 31.92 -15.03 17.30
CA VAL A 852 30.98 -15.11 18.44
C VAL A 852 31.56 -15.99 19.56
N TYR A 853 32.13 -17.14 19.21
CA TYR A 853 32.82 -18.00 20.18
C TYR A 853 33.96 -17.24 20.88
N ASP A 854 34.86 -16.60 20.13
CA ASP A 854 36.02 -15.92 20.71
C ASP A 854 35.60 -14.77 21.66
N ILE A 855 34.60 -13.96 21.29
CA ILE A 855 34.11 -12.84 22.12
C ILE A 855 33.44 -13.32 23.41
N LEU A 856 32.52 -14.29 23.30
CA LEU A 856 31.78 -14.76 24.46
C LEU A 856 32.67 -15.56 25.42
N THR A 857 33.59 -16.37 24.89
CA THR A 857 34.52 -17.15 25.73
C THR A 857 35.55 -16.30 26.45
N ASP A 858 35.99 -15.16 25.89
CA ASP A 858 36.85 -14.20 26.60
C ASP A 858 36.12 -13.61 27.83
N GLY A 859 34.88 -13.13 27.65
CA GLY A 859 34.04 -12.58 28.73
C GLY A 859 33.72 -13.58 29.85
N TRP A 860 33.53 -14.85 29.51
CA TRP A 860 33.25 -15.92 30.48
C TRP A 860 34.51 -16.53 31.15
N SER A 861 35.72 -16.19 30.68
CA SER A 861 36.94 -16.93 31.01
C SER A 861 37.36 -16.93 32.49
N ASP A 862 36.95 -15.92 33.27
CA ASP A 862 37.20 -15.86 34.72
C ASP A 862 36.33 -16.84 35.52
N HIS A 863 35.18 -17.25 34.97
CA HIS A 863 34.16 -18.06 35.67
C HIS A 863 33.95 -19.45 35.08
N PHE A 864 34.31 -19.66 33.81
CA PHE A 864 34.05 -20.90 33.06
C PHE A 864 35.33 -21.52 32.44
N ASN A 865 35.38 -22.85 32.38
CA ASN A 865 36.29 -23.62 31.53
C ASN A 865 35.47 -24.12 30.32
N ILE A 866 35.81 -23.65 29.13
CA ILE A 866 34.96 -23.84 27.95
C ILE A 866 35.65 -24.79 26.96
N ASN A 867 34.93 -25.84 26.55
CA ASN A 867 35.32 -26.72 25.45
C ASN A 867 34.61 -26.26 24.16
N LYS A 868 35.36 -26.12 23.07
CA LYS A 868 34.83 -25.76 21.75
C LYS A 868 34.36 -27.02 21.03
N ASP A 869 33.10 -27.05 20.60
CA ASP A 869 32.57 -28.04 19.66
C ASP A 869 32.00 -27.34 18.42
N MET A 870 32.29 -27.86 17.23
CA MET A 870 31.89 -27.26 15.96
C MET A 870 31.46 -28.37 15.02
N LEU A 871 30.22 -28.28 14.56
CA LEU A 871 29.53 -29.34 13.82
C LEU A 871 29.00 -28.80 12.48
N LEU A 872 28.82 -29.69 11.51
CA LEU A 872 28.03 -29.39 10.32
C LEU A 872 26.56 -29.14 10.71
N GLN A 873 25.83 -28.35 9.93
CA GLN A 873 24.49 -27.87 10.31
C GLN A 873 23.50 -29.00 10.63
N ASP A 874 23.45 -30.05 9.82
CA ASP A 874 22.58 -31.20 10.06
C ASP A 874 22.94 -31.98 11.33
N ASP A 875 24.24 -32.17 11.57
CA ASP A 875 24.75 -32.80 12.79
C ASP A 875 24.45 -31.93 14.03
N HIS A 876 24.59 -30.60 13.91
CA HIS A 876 24.25 -29.64 14.96
C HIS A 876 22.77 -29.70 15.34
N ILE A 877 21.86 -29.58 14.36
CA ILE A 877 20.41 -29.71 14.57
C ILE A 877 20.09 -31.07 15.22
N THR A 878 20.73 -32.14 14.76
CA THR A 878 20.51 -33.50 15.26
C THR A 878 20.98 -33.65 16.71
N GLN A 879 22.19 -33.20 17.05
CA GLN A 879 22.71 -33.26 18.43
C GLN A 879 21.94 -32.34 19.38
N VAL A 880 21.52 -31.17 18.91
CA VAL A 880 20.67 -30.26 19.69
C VAL A 880 19.31 -30.88 20.01
N ALA A 881 18.65 -31.50 19.02
CA ALA A 881 17.41 -32.24 19.21
C ALA A 881 17.58 -33.44 20.17
N PHE A 882 18.73 -34.13 20.18
CA PHE A 882 19.05 -35.19 21.14
C PHE A 882 19.46 -34.69 22.54
N GLY A 883 19.76 -33.40 22.72
CA GLY A 883 20.23 -32.85 24.00
C GLY A 883 21.71 -33.16 24.30
N LEU A 884 22.54 -33.35 23.28
CA LEU A 884 23.98 -33.65 23.38
C LEU A 884 24.82 -32.36 23.29
N TRP A 885 24.62 -31.45 24.24
CA TRP A 885 25.26 -30.13 24.30
C TRP A 885 25.02 -29.47 25.67
N ASP A 886 25.87 -28.52 26.07
CA ASP A 886 25.68 -27.70 27.28
C ASP A 886 25.13 -26.30 26.93
N PHE A 887 25.86 -25.55 26.09
CA PHE A 887 25.47 -24.23 25.56
C PHE A 887 25.60 -24.19 24.04
N VAL A 888 24.62 -23.55 23.37
CA VAL A 888 24.63 -23.32 21.91
C VAL A 888 24.15 -21.90 21.55
N THR A 889 24.60 -21.40 20.40
CA THR A 889 24.05 -20.18 19.76
C THR A 889 23.07 -20.53 18.64
N TRP A 890 22.01 -19.73 18.49
CA TRP A 890 20.99 -19.94 17.47
C TRP A 890 20.30 -18.62 17.03
N ARG A 891 19.54 -18.69 15.93
CA ARG A 891 18.63 -17.64 15.45
C ARG A 891 17.21 -18.20 15.27
N GLN A 892 16.21 -17.64 15.96
CA GLN A 892 14.81 -18.12 15.92
C GLN A 892 13.84 -17.12 16.59
N MET A 893 12.61 -17.55 16.92
CA MET A 893 11.55 -16.75 17.57
C MET A 893 11.17 -15.55 16.69
N GLY A 894 10.50 -15.87 15.58
CA GLY A 894 10.41 -14.98 14.42
C GLY A 894 9.10 -15.05 13.65
N SER A 895 8.07 -15.65 14.24
CA SER A 895 6.74 -15.67 13.64
C SER A 895 5.96 -14.39 13.97
N PRO A 896 5.28 -13.78 12.97
CA PRO A 896 4.33 -12.68 13.18
C PRO A 896 3.30 -12.89 14.30
N ASP A 897 2.70 -14.09 14.37
CA ASP A 897 1.99 -14.54 15.56
C ASP A 897 2.90 -15.48 16.37
N PRO A 898 3.31 -15.12 17.59
CA PRO A 898 4.20 -15.95 18.41
C PRO A 898 3.57 -17.25 18.92
N ASP A 899 2.26 -17.48 18.72
CA ASP A 899 1.67 -18.81 18.96
C ASP A 899 2.34 -19.91 18.11
N ASN A 900 2.80 -19.56 16.91
CA ASN A 900 3.55 -20.47 16.03
C ASN A 900 4.88 -20.92 16.66
N ASP A 901 5.50 -20.10 17.51
CA ASP A 901 6.77 -20.39 18.18
C ASP A 901 6.61 -21.13 19.52
N VAL A 902 5.39 -21.37 19.99
CA VAL A 902 5.08 -22.07 21.25
C VAL A 902 5.71 -23.48 21.31
N THR A 903 5.87 -24.15 20.17
CA THR A 903 6.50 -25.48 20.10
C THR A 903 7.98 -25.47 20.52
N TRP A 904 8.67 -24.33 20.43
CA TRP A 904 10.06 -24.18 20.88
C TRP A 904 10.18 -23.96 22.40
N ILE A 905 9.07 -23.71 23.11
CA ILE A 905 9.07 -23.33 24.53
C ILE A 905 8.07 -24.07 25.43
N ASN A 906 7.15 -24.89 24.89
CA ASN A 906 6.20 -25.64 25.73
C ASN A 906 6.81 -26.92 26.33
N CYS A 907 6.18 -27.50 27.36
CA CYS A 907 6.62 -28.76 27.97
C CYS A 907 6.39 -29.99 27.06
N ASP A 908 5.34 -29.96 26.21
CA ASP A 908 4.98 -31.06 25.31
C ASP A 908 6.06 -31.40 24.28
N ALA A 909 6.87 -30.42 23.86
CA ALA A 909 7.96 -30.58 22.92
C ALA A 909 9.26 -31.14 23.54
N ILE A 910 9.20 -31.66 24.79
CA ILE A 910 10.35 -32.25 25.49
C ILE A 910 10.23 -33.78 25.49
N GLY A 911 11.06 -34.44 24.68
CA GLY A 911 11.13 -35.90 24.61
C GLY A 911 12.55 -36.45 24.51
N GLY A 912 12.68 -37.66 23.96
CA GLY A 912 14.00 -38.20 23.57
C GLY A 912 14.63 -37.35 22.47
N LEU A 913 13.84 -37.02 21.45
CA LEU A 913 14.02 -35.84 20.60
C LEU A 913 13.18 -34.70 21.21
N ALA A 914 13.67 -33.46 21.12
CA ALA A 914 12.97 -32.28 21.64
C ALA A 914 13.13 -31.08 20.69
N LEU A 915 12.09 -30.25 20.56
CA LEU A 915 12.17 -28.91 19.94
C LEU A 915 12.22 -27.79 20.97
N ASN A 916 11.72 -28.01 22.19
CA ASN A 916 12.13 -27.20 23.34
C ASN A 916 13.57 -27.59 23.70
N TRP A 917 14.51 -26.94 23.01
CA TRP A 917 15.93 -27.24 23.07
C TRP A 917 16.55 -27.05 24.46
N PRO A 918 16.25 -25.97 25.23
CA PRO A 918 16.67 -25.89 26.63
C PRO A 918 16.15 -27.02 27.52
N ARG A 919 15.21 -27.84 27.03
CA ARG A 919 14.60 -28.99 27.72
C ARG A 919 13.96 -28.61 29.05
N PHE A 920 13.48 -27.37 29.12
CA PHE A 920 12.98 -26.75 30.34
C PHE A 920 11.45 -26.62 30.33
N CYS A 921 10.81 -27.19 31.36
CA CYS A 921 9.36 -27.18 31.54
C CYS A 921 8.95 -26.33 32.75
N ASP A 922 8.18 -25.26 32.50
CA ASP A 922 7.38 -24.57 33.52
C ASP A 922 5.88 -24.78 33.19
N PRO A 923 5.16 -25.64 33.93
CA PRO A 923 3.72 -25.83 33.73
C PRO A 923 2.90 -24.55 33.85
N ALA A 924 3.34 -23.55 34.63
CA ALA A 924 2.66 -22.27 34.75
C ALA A 924 2.97 -21.31 33.58
N ARG A 925 4.01 -21.57 32.77
CA ARG A 925 4.19 -20.95 31.45
C ARG A 925 3.26 -21.60 30.44
N ASP A 926 3.19 -22.93 30.43
CA ASP A 926 2.30 -23.69 29.55
C ASP A 926 0.82 -23.32 29.73
N GLU A 927 0.34 -23.10 30.96
CA GLU A 927 -1.02 -22.59 31.21
C GLU A 927 -1.29 -21.24 30.48
N LEU A 928 -0.32 -20.33 30.44
CA LEU A 928 -0.43 -19.04 29.72
C LEU A 928 -0.32 -19.24 28.21
N LEU A 929 0.61 -20.08 27.74
CA LEU A 929 0.80 -20.41 26.33
C LEU A 929 -0.47 -21.00 25.71
N TYR A 930 -1.21 -21.83 26.47
CA TYR A 930 -2.48 -22.40 26.02
C TYR A 930 -3.67 -21.44 26.20
N ALA A 931 -3.66 -20.56 27.22
CA ALA A 931 -4.68 -19.53 27.38
C ALA A 931 -4.66 -18.53 26.21
N GLN A 932 -3.49 -18.03 25.80
CA GLN A 932 -3.41 -17.09 24.67
C GLN A 932 -3.77 -17.75 23.33
N ARG A 933 -3.53 -19.06 23.19
CA ARG A 933 -3.91 -19.83 22.01
C ARG A 933 -5.43 -19.95 21.87
N ALA A 934 -6.12 -20.08 23.00
CA ALA A 934 -7.57 -20.26 23.07
C ALA A 934 -8.36 -18.93 23.00
N SER A 935 -7.75 -17.80 23.37
CA SER A 935 -8.44 -16.50 23.40
C SER A 935 -8.63 -15.90 22.00
N THR A 936 -9.82 -15.35 21.77
CA THR A 936 -10.16 -14.52 20.60
C THR A 936 -9.98 -13.02 20.86
N ASP A 937 -9.60 -12.62 22.08
CA ASP A 937 -9.35 -11.23 22.46
C ASP A 937 -7.85 -10.90 22.32
N GLN A 938 -7.52 -10.01 21.37
CA GLN A 938 -6.13 -9.65 21.10
C GLN A 938 -5.46 -8.87 22.24
N GLU A 939 -6.20 -8.15 23.08
CA GLU A 939 -5.63 -7.46 24.25
C GLU A 939 -5.25 -8.48 25.34
N GLU A 940 -6.14 -9.46 25.60
CA GLU A 940 -5.83 -10.59 26.51
C GLU A 940 -4.61 -11.38 26.02
N ARG A 941 -4.53 -11.68 24.71
CA ARG A 941 -3.36 -12.38 24.13
C ARG A 941 -2.05 -11.62 24.36
N ARG A 942 -2.05 -10.29 24.14
CA ARG A 942 -0.87 -9.43 24.35
C ARG A 942 -0.42 -9.44 25.82
N ASP A 943 -1.36 -9.33 26.77
CA ASP A 943 -1.04 -9.38 28.20
C ASP A 943 -0.59 -10.75 28.71
N LEU A 944 -1.07 -11.84 28.10
CA LEU A 944 -0.56 -13.19 28.38
C LEU A 944 0.88 -13.36 27.86
N TRP A 945 1.19 -12.88 26.65
CA TRP A 945 2.56 -12.90 26.12
C TRP A 945 3.55 -12.08 26.95
N ARG A 946 3.16 -10.92 27.47
CA ARG A 946 3.98 -10.14 28.41
C ARG A 946 4.37 -10.95 29.65
N GLN A 947 3.45 -11.77 30.19
CA GLN A 947 3.70 -12.65 31.33
C GLN A 947 4.56 -13.87 30.96
N ILE A 948 4.37 -14.44 29.77
CA ILE A 948 5.21 -15.52 29.22
C ILE A 948 6.67 -15.05 29.10
N ASN A 949 6.89 -13.86 28.54
CA ASN A 949 8.24 -13.29 28.37
C ASN A 949 8.95 -13.05 29.72
N ALA A 950 8.21 -12.57 30.73
CA ALA A 950 8.75 -12.42 32.09
C ALA A 950 9.21 -13.75 32.69
N LYS A 951 8.49 -14.85 32.42
CA LYS A 951 8.88 -16.21 32.86
C LYS A 951 10.13 -16.71 32.13
N ILE A 952 10.19 -16.56 30.81
CA ILE A 952 11.35 -16.98 30.00
C ILE A 952 12.64 -16.30 30.49
N ARG A 953 12.58 -15.01 30.82
CA ARG A 953 13.67 -14.29 31.49
C ARG A 953 14.03 -14.92 32.84
N ASP A 954 13.04 -15.17 33.70
CA ASP A 954 13.24 -15.67 35.07
C ASP A 954 13.79 -17.12 35.12
N ASP A 955 13.64 -17.88 34.05
CA ASP A 955 14.16 -19.24 33.90
C ASP A 955 15.68 -19.29 33.62
N TYR A 956 16.27 -18.20 33.09
CA TYR A 956 17.65 -18.10 32.62
C TYR A 956 18.03 -19.20 31.61
N THR A 957 17.12 -19.61 30.74
CA THR A 957 17.39 -20.62 29.69
C THR A 957 17.93 -20.02 28.40
N TYR A 958 17.73 -18.72 28.20
CA TYR A 958 18.19 -17.95 27.05
C TYR A 958 19.05 -16.77 27.49
N ILE A 959 19.96 -16.34 26.61
CA ILE A 959 20.65 -15.05 26.65
C ILE A 959 20.41 -14.41 25.29
N VAL A 960 19.50 -13.44 25.21
CA VAL A 960 19.15 -12.78 23.96
C VAL A 960 20.18 -11.70 23.64
N PHE A 961 20.73 -11.69 22.44
CA PHE A 961 21.77 -10.74 22.07
C PHE A 961 21.18 -9.54 21.32
N ASN A 962 20.62 -9.80 20.13
CA ASN A 962 20.15 -8.78 19.20
C ASN A 962 18.91 -9.22 18.41
N HIS A 963 18.15 -8.21 17.98
CA HIS A 963 17.13 -8.34 16.97
C HIS A 963 17.83 -8.47 15.62
N THR A 964 17.49 -9.52 14.85
CA THR A 964 18.18 -9.82 13.60
C THR A 964 17.63 -8.94 12.48
N MET A 965 18.47 -8.03 12.01
CA MET A 965 18.16 -7.23 10.83
C MET A 965 18.17 -8.10 9.58
N TRP A 966 17.04 -8.18 8.89
CA TRP A 966 16.95 -8.64 7.51
C TRP A 966 17.00 -7.43 6.57
N SER A 967 17.87 -7.48 5.56
CA SER A 967 17.82 -6.58 4.42
C SER A 967 17.37 -7.32 3.17
N ASN A 968 16.46 -6.68 2.45
CA ASN A 968 15.83 -7.15 1.24
C ASN A 968 16.08 -6.10 0.16
N ALA A 969 17.12 -6.32 -0.64
CA ALA A 969 17.66 -5.35 -1.60
C ALA A 969 17.43 -5.78 -3.05
N PHE A 970 17.08 -4.84 -3.92
CA PHE A 970 16.79 -5.07 -5.33
C PHE A 970 17.39 -4.00 -6.24
N GLN A 971 17.67 -4.38 -7.47
CA GLN A 971 17.93 -3.43 -8.56
C GLN A 971 16.69 -2.55 -8.80
N PRO A 972 16.84 -1.24 -9.09
CA PRO A 972 15.72 -0.33 -9.38
C PRO A 972 14.87 -0.71 -10.62
N THR A 973 15.37 -1.64 -11.45
CA THR A 973 14.63 -2.27 -12.55
C THR A 973 13.59 -3.28 -12.06
N VAL A 974 13.68 -3.79 -10.83
CA VAL A 974 12.67 -4.68 -10.25
C VAL A 974 11.51 -3.83 -9.72
N LYS A 975 10.35 -3.94 -10.37
CA LYS A 975 9.17 -3.14 -10.05
C LYS A 975 8.12 -3.94 -9.29
N ASN A 976 7.16 -3.22 -8.71
CA ASN A 976 6.01 -3.77 -7.98
C ASN A 976 6.35 -4.62 -6.73
N LEU A 977 7.43 -4.25 -6.03
CA LEU A 977 7.93 -4.97 -4.84
C LEU A 977 6.87 -5.12 -3.74
N CYS A 978 6.03 -4.11 -3.50
CA CYS A 978 5.02 -4.11 -2.44
C CYS A 978 3.55 -4.29 -2.90
N GLY A 979 3.23 -4.35 -4.19
CA GLY A 979 1.84 -4.42 -4.69
C GLY A 979 1.21 -5.81 -4.65
N ALA A 980 1.67 -6.69 -3.76
CA ALA A 980 1.13 -8.04 -3.62
C ALA A 980 -0.21 -8.04 -2.87
N THR A 981 -1.21 -8.76 -3.38
CA THR A 981 -2.53 -8.89 -2.77
C THR A 981 -2.94 -10.36 -2.59
N SER A 982 -3.86 -10.64 -1.67
CA SER A 982 -4.50 -11.95 -1.57
C SER A 982 -5.45 -12.17 -2.76
N PRO A 983 -5.95 -13.40 -2.99
CA PRO A 983 -7.00 -13.65 -3.98
C PRO A 983 -8.30 -12.87 -3.74
N ASP A 984 -8.50 -12.33 -2.53
CA ASP A 984 -9.65 -11.51 -2.13
C ASP A 984 -9.30 -10.00 -2.07
N GLY A 985 -8.17 -9.58 -2.66
CA GLY A 985 -7.75 -8.18 -2.74
C GLY A 985 -7.13 -7.60 -1.46
N VAL A 986 -6.85 -8.41 -0.43
CA VAL A 986 -6.22 -7.91 0.81
C VAL A 986 -4.73 -7.65 0.56
N PRO A 987 -4.18 -6.45 0.84
CA PRO A 987 -2.74 -6.20 0.75
C PRO A 987 -1.91 -7.18 1.57
N LEU A 988 -0.80 -7.65 1.01
CA LEU A 988 0.15 -8.59 1.62
C LEU A 988 1.41 -7.85 2.08
N PRO A 989 2.22 -8.41 3.00
CA PRO A 989 3.47 -7.79 3.40
C PRO A 989 4.42 -7.69 2.21
N CYS A 990 5.08 -6.53 2.06
CA CYS A 990 6.05 -6.32 0.99
C CYS A 990 7.21 -7.32 1.10
N THR A 991 7.72 -7.53 2.33
CA THR A 991 8.85 -8.40 2.61
C THR A 991 8.68 -9.04 3.99
N VAL A 992 9.12 -10.28 4.18
CA VAL A 992 9.16 -10.97 5.49
C VAL A 992 10.39 -11.86 5.51
N ASN A 993 11.25 -11.80 6.54
CA ASN A 993 12.37 -12.71 6.80
C ASN A 993 13.09 -13.19 5.52
N GLY A 994 13.68 -12.25 4.77
CA GLY A 994 14.43 -12.50 3.53
C GLY A 994 13.62 -12.87 2.27
N TRP A 995 12.30 -13.08 2.35
CA TRP A 995 11.47 -13.49 1.21
C TRP A 995 10.42 -12.44 0.81
N HIS A 996 9.97 -12.53 -0.45
CA HIS A 996 9.02 -11.62 -1.11
C HIS A 996 7.94 -12.38 -1.87
N HIS A 997 6.84 -11.71 -2.16
CA HIS A 997 5.91 -12.15 -3.20
C HIS A 997 6.52 -11.85 -4.57
N ILE A 998 6.72 -12.88 -5.40
CA ILE A 998 7.46 -12.80 -6.67
C ILE A 998 6.58 -12.91 -7.92
N TYR A 999 5.26 -13.05 -7.78
CA TYR A 999 4.35 -13.29 -8.92
C TYR A 999 3.94 -12.01 -9.64
N GLN A 1000 3.84 -10.90 -8.90
CA GLN A 1000 3.43 -9.57 -9.37
C GLN A 1000 4.63 -8.70 -9.80
N LEU A 1001 5.86 -9.18 -9.55
CA LEU A 1001 7.09 -8.50 -9.94
C LEU A 1001 7.26 -8.54 -11.46
N TRP A 1002 7.87 -7.50 -11.98
CA TRP A 1002 8.26 -7.38 -13.38
C TRP A 1002 9.58 -6.60 -13.49
N LEU A 1003 10.27 -6.74 -14.62
CA LEU A 1003 11.55 -6.07 -14.87
C LEU A 1003 11.38 -4.95 -15.90
N ASP A 1004 11.91 -3.79 -15.56
CA ASP A 1004 12.08 -2.64 -16.44
C ASP A 1004 13.43 -2.72 -17.18
N ASP A 1005 13.55 -1.98 -18.29
CA ASP A 1005 14.68 -2.07 -19.25
C ASP A 1005 15.91 -1.21 -18.89
#